data_AF-A0A662SFA1-F1
#
_entry.id   AF-A0A662SFA1-F1
#
_cell.length_a   1.000
_cell.length_b   1.000
_cell.length_c   1.000
_cell.angle_alpha   90.00
_cell.angle_beta   90.00
_cell.angle_gamma   90.00
#
_symmetry.space_group_name_H-M   'P 1'
#
loop_
_entity.id
_entity.type
_entity.pdbx_description
1 polymer ?
#
loop_
_entity_poly.entity_id
_entity_poly.type
_entity_poly.pdbx_seq_one_letter_code
_entity_poly.pdbx_strand_id
1 'polypeptide(L)'
;MLQQQSFAAIAPTGIGKTVFGIIMSLFYSSKGWGKSLVVVPTVVLVRQAEERANAYAKKGGLELRIVAYGGIRKVRERERLLETIKEGNFDVLIITSQFLARRSDILASNTFSFIFVDDVDSLLKNSKNVDRVLVLLGFPHEVVESALRAVKIERKDLSKGVIMLSSATARPGRRAILFRRLLGFDIGVLREGVLRNVEDIEVPDKSKEILSKIAQMMGGGLLVYVPKLELVDEVIDALESAGLRAEEVSGSKETSIQAFASGELDALVGAAKPYGVLVRGLDLPERIRYAVFYGAPHFEFSLEKLEEVSPRAIGTVLSTIAPLLGRESKLLSLKLRSGRFVEEDLARAKDLLSQILSNSEFWEKLSGLGDVVVRYEDGIKVLLPDMRTYIQGSGRTSRLFPGGLSKGAVFLIEEGSLLNAFVKRASIFDIEFKPIDQVNLESLKEEIDSHRKRIRELKGKKVPPEMMPKTLLFIVESPNKARTIASFFGRPSRRNIEGLPAYDFSTGNQLVTIVATGGHVVDLSTKEGYHGVLVEDDLFVPVYCTLKRCQVCGYQFTEGENCPVCGSSNILDSKRTLRVLRRLAFENERVIIGTDPDVEGEKIAWDIASLIRPFSKDVFRAEFHEVTRSAIIKALSELRDISENRVKAQIVRRIEDRWIGFELSQILQRVFKNRNLSAGRAQTPTLGWIIQRYKEHLKREDITLIEGDGIHFRIEGKVGKPGEAKAYVKVVAEEYVNVPPPPPFTTDEMLKEANRILKFGASETMSLAQNLFEAGLITYHRTDSHRVSEAGLRVARVFLDEKFRPRVLGRNGRSRVHTSH
;
A
#
# COMPACT_ATOMS: atom_id res chain seq x y z
N MET A 1 4.78 15.64 -19.45
CA MET A 1 5.15 15.75 -20.88
C MET A 1 5.83 17.06 -21.22
N LEU A 2 5.19 18.23 -21.07
CA LEU A 2 5.81 19.52 -21.38
C LEU A 2 7.12 19.77 -20.63
N GLN A 3 7.25 19.24 -19.42
CA GLN A 3 8.49 19.23 -18.65
C GLN A 3 9.46 18.09 -19.02
N GLN A 4 9.35 17.56 -20.24
CA GLN A 4 10.14 16.47 -20.83
C GLN A 4 10.26 15.20 -19.97
N GLN A 5 9.20 14.85 -19.24
CA GLN A 5 9.15 13.64 -18.43
C GLN A 5 8.32 12.53 -19.05
N SER A 6 8.93 11.35 -19.04
CA SER A 6 8.31 10.07 -19.40
C SER A 6 7.54 9.48 -18.22
N PHE A 7 6.42 8.82 -18.48
CA PHE A 7 5.53 8.30 -17.45
C PHE A 7 4.62 7.18 -17.97
N ALA A 8 4.00 6.45 -17.03
CA ALA A 8 2.92 5.52 -17.32
C ALA A 8 1.57 6.19 -17.01
N ALA A 9 0.63 6.15 -17.95
CA ALA A 9 -0.70 6.72 -17.83
C ALA A 9 -1.62 5.79 -17.02
N ILE A 10 -1.65 6.04 -15.70
CA ILE A 10 -2.54 5.36 -14.75
C ILE A 10 -3.90 6.04 -14.82
N ALA A 11 -4.85 5.41 -15.51
CA ALA A 11 -6.24 5.84 -15.52
C ALA A 11 -7.16 4.65 -15.84
N PRO A 12 -8.44 4.70 -15.43
CA PRO A 12 -9.46 3.76 -15.88
C PRO A 12 -9.50 3.60 -17.41
N THR A 13 -10.03 2.47 -17.89
CA THR A 13 -10.32 2.25 -19.30
C THR A 13 -11.39 3.26 -19.78
N GLY A 14 -11.35 3.64 -21.06
CA GLY A 14 -12.35 4.54 -21.64
C GLY A 14 -12.15 6.04 -21.40
N ILE A 15 -11.18 6.48 -20.59
CA ILE A 15 -10.90 7.92 -20.35
C ILE A 15 -10.29 8.66 -21.55
N GLY A 16 -9.87 7.94 -22.59
CA GLY A 16 -9.33 8.55 -23.82
C GLY A 16 -7.80 8.63 -23.88
N LYS A 17 -7.09 7.68 -23.25
CA LYS A 17 -5.61 7.58 -23.31
C LYS A 17 -5.08 7.60 -24.75
N THR A 18 -5.70 6.81 -25.63
CA THR A 18 -5.34 6.74 -27.06
C THR A 18 -5.53 8.08 -27.76
N VAL A 19 -6.65 8.76 -27.49
CA VAL A 19 -6.96 10.09 -28.07
C VAL A 19 -5.92 11.10 -27.62
N PHE A 20 -5.61 11.12 -26.33
CA PHE A 20 -4.60 12.01 -25.76
C PHE A 20 -3.20 11.72 -26.34
N GLY A 21 -2.80 10.46 -26.43
CA GLY A 21 -1.52 10.05 -27.03
C GLY A 21 -1.38 10.53 -28.48
N ILE A 22 -2.42 10.36 -29.30
CA ILE A 22 -2.42 10.83 -30.70
C ILE A 22 -2.33 12.37 -30.77
N ILE A 23 -3.13 13.10 -29.98
CA ILE A 23 -3.09 14.57 -29.94
C ILE A 23 -1.70 15.06 -29.54
N MET A 24 -1.08 14.41 -28.54
CA MET A 24 0.26 14.77 -28.09
C MET A 24 1.33 14.46 -29.14
N SER A 25 1.21 13.37 -29.89
CA SER A 25 2.09 13.09 -31.04
C SER A 25 2.01 14.19 -32.10
N LEU A 26 0.80 14.64 -32.44
CA LEU A 26 0.61 15.74 -33.38
C LEU A 26 1.17 17.05 -32.82
N PHE A 27 0.92 17.34 -31.54
CA PHE A 27 1.40 18.55 -30.88
C PHE A 27 2.93 18.63 -30.87
N TYR A 28 3.62 17.57 -30.46
CA TYR A 28 5.10 17.53 -30.44
C TYR A 28 5.69 17.79 -31.82
N SER A 29 5.16 17.12 -32.85
CA SER A 29 5.62 17.31 -34.22
C SER A 29 5.31 18.72 -34.74
N SER A 30 4.12 19.26 -34.43
CA SER A 30 3.74 20.63 -34.83
C SER A 30 4.59 21.74 -34.19
N LYS A 31 5.15 21.49 -33.00
CA LYS A 31 6.06 22.42 -32.33
C LYS A 31 7.50 22.33 -32.84
N GLY A 32 7.79 21.42 -33.77
CA GLY A 32 9.14 21.18 -34.28
C GLY A 32 10.06 20.55 -33.24
N TRP A 33 9.52 19.93 -32.17
CA TRP A 33 10.32 19.28 -31.14
C TRP A 33 10.91 17.93 -31.59
N GLY A 34 10.44 17.43 -32.73
CA GLY A 34 10.93 16.23 -33.39
C GLY A 34 9.80 15.27 -33.75
N LYS A 35 10.16 14.12 -34.33
CA LYS A 35 9.20 13.12 -34.81
C LYS A 35 8.51 12.40 -33.65
N SER A 36 7.30 11.90 -33.92
CA SER A 36 6.51 11.14 -32.96
C SER A 36 6.25 9.70 -33.44
N LEU A 37 6.26 8.74 -32.51
CA LEU A 37 5.93 7.33 -32.76
C LEU A 37 4.70 6.92 -31.97
N VAL A 38 3.74 6.29 -32.63
CA VAL A 38 2.55 5.69 -32.03
C VAL A 38 2.61 4.18 -32.23
N VAL A 39 2.60 3.42 -31.14
CA VAL A 39 2.62 1.96 -31.14
C VAL A 39 1.29 1.42 -30.62
N VAL A 40 0.58 0.69 -31.46
CA VAL A 40 -0.73 0.07 -31.15
C VAL A 40 -0.67 -1.46 -31.26
N PRO A 41 -1.58 -2.22 -30.62
CA PRO A 41 -1.45 -3.68 -30.58
C PRO A 41 -1.87 -4.39 -31.88
N THR A 42 -2.80 -3.83 -32.66
CA THR A 42 -3.39 -4.49 -33.83
C THR A 42 -3.36 -3.60 -35.08
N VAL A 43 -3.41 -4.23 -36.25
CA VAL A 43 -3.50 -3.54 -37.54
C VAL A 43 -4.78 -2.71 -37.67
N VAL A 44 -5.89 -3.18 -37.10
CA VAL A 44 -7.17 -2.45 -37.10
C VAL A 44 -7.00 -1.12 -36.35
N LEU A 45 -6.33 -1.15 -35.19
CA LEU A 45 -6.08 0.06 -34.40
C LEU A 45 -5.09 1.01 -35.09
N VAL A 46 -4.19 0.53 -35.95
CA VAL A 46 -3.34 1.41 -36.77
C VAL A 46 -4.20 2.29 -37.68
N ARG A 47 -5.15 1.68 -38.40
CA ARG A 47 -6.05 2.42 -39.30
C ARG A 47 -6.93 3.42 -38.54
N GLN A 48 -7.50 2.99 -37.41
CA GLN A 48 -8.31 3.88 -36.57
C GLN A 48 -7.48 5.05 -36.00
N ALA A 49 -6.23 4.79 -35.60
CA ALA A 49 -5.34 5.84 -35.12
C ALA A 49 -4.95 6.81 -36.25
N GLU A 50 -4.69 6.31 -37.45
CA GLU A 50 -4.40 7.13 -38.64
C GLU A 50 -5.59 8.03 -39.03
N GLU A 51 -6.79 7.47 -39.12
CA GLU A 51 -8.02 8.23 -39.41
C GLU A 51 -8.23 9.36 -38.40
N ARG A 52 -8.07 9.05 -37.10
CA ARG A 52 -8.18 10.04 -36.02
C ARG A 52 -7.08 11.09 -36.08
N ALA A 53 -5.83 10.68 -36.31
CA ALA A 53 -4.70 11.60 -36.38
C ALA A 53 -4.89 12.60 -37.52
N ASN A 54 -5.29 12.13 -38.72
CA ASN A 54 -5.59 12.99 -39.86
C ASN A 54 -6.78 13.93 -39.58
N ALA A 55 -7.86 13.41 -38.97
CA ALA A 55 -9.01 14.23 -38.60
C ALA A 55 -8.64 15.34 -37.61
N TYR A 56 -7.80 15.05 -36.61
CA TYR A 56 -7.33 16.04 -35.63
C TYR A 56 -6.34 17.03 -36.24
N ALA A 57 -5.40 16.58 -37.07
CA ALA A 57 -4.49 17.47 -37.80
C ALA A 57 -5.26 18.46 -38.67
N LYS A 58 -6.24 17.98 -39.44
CA LYS A 58 -7.11 18.83 -40.27
C LYS A 58 -7.90 19.84 -39.44
N LYS A 59 -8.50 19.41 -38.33
CA LYS A 59 -9.24 20.31 -37.41
C LYS A 59 -8.34 21.36 -36.76
N GLY A 60 -7.08 21.01 -36.50
CA GLY A 60 -6.08 21.92 -35.91
C GLY A 60 -5.35 22.80 -36.93
N GLY A 61 -5.63 22.67 -38.23
CA GLY A 61 -4.88 23.38 -39.28
C GLY A 61 -3.41 22.97 -39.35
N LEU A 62 -3.08 21.73 -38.98
CA LEU A 62 -1.70 21.24 -38.93
C LEU A 62 -1.32 20.55 -40.24
N GLU A 63 -0.29 21.05 -40.90
CA GLU A 63 0.33 20.41 -42.06
C GLU A 63 1.41 19.43 -41.59
N LEU A 64 0.99 18.22 -41.21
CA LEU A 64 1.88 17.16 -40.73
C LEU A 64 1.80 15.92 -41.62
N ARG A 65 2.95 15.32 -41.92
CA ARG A 65 3.07 14.08 -42.66
C ARG A 65 2.89 12.88 -41.73
N ILE A 66 1.66 12.38 -41.67
CA ILE A 66 1.29 11.18 -40.90
C ILE A 66 1.47 9.94 -41.78
N VAL A 67 2.24 8.96 -41.31
CA VAL A 67 2.48 7.69 -42.01
C VAL A 67 2.07 6.52 -41.10
N ALA A 68 1.29 5.58 -41.63
CA ALA A 68 0.85 4.41 -40.90
C ALA A 68 1.18 3.10 -41.62
N TYR A 69 1.63 2.07 -40.88
CA TYR A 69 1.88 0.74 -41.43
C TYR A 69 0.88 -0.28 -40.88
N GLY A 70 -0.14 -0.59 -41.68
CA GLY A 70 -1.25 -1.50 -41.34
C GLY A 70 -1.34 -2.77 -42.19
N GLY A 71 -0.21 -3.35 -42.62
CA GLY A 71 -0.23 -4.61 -43.39
C GLY A 71 -0.85 -4.49 -44.80
N ILE A 72 -0.28 -3.61 -45.62
CA ILE A 72 -0.69 -3.32 -47.00
C ILE A 72 -0.54 -4.57 -47.90
N ARG A 73 -1.52 -4.82 -48.79
CA ARG A 73 -1.57 -6.01 -49.67
C ARG A 73 -0.77 -5.86 -50.98
N LYS A 74 -0.57 -4.65 -51.50
CA LYS A 74 0.19 -4.40 -52.75
C LYS A 74 1.68 -4.24 -52.47
N VAL A 75 2.53 -5.03 -53.14
CA VAL A 75 3.99 -5.11 -52.88
C VAL A 75 4.69 -3.76 -53.10
N ARG A 76 4.46 -3.09 -54.24
CA ARG A 76 5.09 -1.79 -54.56
C ARG A 76 4.76 -0.69 -53.56
N GLU A 77 3.52 -0.63 -53.10
CA GLU A 77 3.06 0.37 -52.13
C GLU A 77 3.69 0.14 -50.75
N ARG A 78 3.82 -1.13 -50.36
CA ARG A 78 4.53 -1.54 -49.15
C ARG A 78 6.01 -1.17 -49.20
N GLU A 79 6.70 -1.42 -50.31
CA GLU A 79 8.12 -1.08 -50.47
C GLU A 79 8.36 0.43 -50.36
N ARG A 80 7.57 1.23 -51.08
CA ARG A 80 7.63 2.69 -51.02
C ARG A 80 7.40 3.25 -49.60
N LEU A 81 6.46 2.66 -48.86
CA LEU A 81 6.17 3.08 -47.49
C LEU A 81 7.30 2.69 -46.53
N LEU A 82 7.92 1.53 -46.71
CA LEU A 82 9.09 1.12 -45.93
C LEU A 82 10.32 2.00 -46.21
N GLU A 83 10.55 2.41 -47.46
CA GLU A 83 11.58 3.39 -47.81
C GLU A 83 11.32 4.75 -47.16
N THR A 84 10.08 5.24 -47.25
CA THR A 84 9.66 6.49 -46.58
C THR A 84 9.96 6.45 -45.08
N ILE A 85 9.71 5.31 -44.42
CA ILE A 85 10.02 5.12 -43.00
C ILE A 85 11.53 5.09 -42.76
N LYS A 86 12.30 4.39 -43.61
CA LYS A 86 13.76 4.25 -43.49
C LYS A 86 14.48 5.60 -43.62
N GLU A 87 14.05 6.41 -44.58
CA GLU A 87 14.55 7.78 -44.81
C GLU A 87 14.08 8.76 -43.72
N GLY A 88 13.07 8.37 -42.94
CA GLY A 88 12.51 9.23 -41.90
C GLY A 88 11.61 10.33 -42.47
N ASN A 89 11.04 10.15 -43.64
CA ASN A 89 10.22 11.13 -44.35
C ASN A 89 8.78 11.18 -43.79
N PHE A 90 8.64 11.50 -42.50
CA PHE A 90 7.36 11.61 -41.78
C PHE A 90 7.53 12.46 -40.51
N ASP A 91 6.42 13.01 -40.02
CA ASP A 91 6.33 13.73 -38.74
C ASP A 91 5.77 12.85 -37.62
N VAL A 92 4.82 11.98 -37.98
CA VAL A 92 4.18 11.02 -37.08
C VAL A 92 4.14 9.65 -37.74
N LEU A 93 4.67 8.64 -37.06
CA LEU A 93 4.66 7.25 -37.51
C LEU A 93 3.73 6.40 -36.62
N ILE A 94 2.80 5.67 -37.24
CA ILE A 94 1.85 4.77 -36.54
C ILE A 94 2.11 3.33 -36.96
N ILE A 95 2.49 2.47 -36.00
CA ILE A 95 2.87 1.08 -36.26
C ILE A 95 2.30 0.12 -35.22
N THR A 96 2.39 -1.18 -35.52
CA THR A 96 2.08 -2.23 -34.54
C THR A 96 3.30 -2.60 -33.69
N SER A 97 3.08 -3.13 -32.48
CA SER A 97 4.14 -3.76 -31.67
C SER A 97 4.89 -4.88 -32.41
N GLN A 98 4.21 -5.56 -33.34
CA GLN A 98 4.80 -6.60 -34.18
C GLN A 98 5.73 -6.02 -35.26
N PHE A 99 5.39 -4.86 -35.83
CA PHE A 99 6.27 -4.15 -36.75
C PHE A 99 7.57 -3.75 -36.06
N LEU A 100 7.45 -3.15 -34.87
CA LEU A 100 8.61 -2.82 -34.02
C LEU A 100 9.50 -4.05 -33.78
N ALA A 101 8.89 -5.22 -33.59
CA ALA A 101 9.63 -6.44 -33.33
C ALA A 101 10.35 -7.03 -34.56
N ARG A 102 9.77 -6.89 -35.75
CA ARG A 102 10.25 -7.52 -37.01
C ARG A 102 11.09 -6.60 -37.89
N ARG A 103 10.96 -5.28 -37.74
CA ARG A 103 11.54 -4.25 -38.62
C ARG A 103 12.31 -3.19 -37.84
N SER A 104 12.98 -3.58 -36.76
CA SER A 104 13.76 -2.66 -35.93
C SER A 104 14.97 -2.07 -36.66
N ASP A 105 15.50 -2.79 -37.65
CA ASP A 105 16.56 -2.36 -38.57
C ASP A 105 16.15 -1.12 -39.38
N ILE A 106 14.91 -1.07 -39.87
CA ILE A 106 14.37 0.07 -40.64
C ILE A 106 14.19 1.30 -39.74
N LEU A 107 13.90 1.07 -38.46
CA LEU A 107 13.68 2.15 -37.48
C LEU A 107 14.98 2.65 -36.85
N ALA A 108 16.10 1.92 -36.98
CA ALA A 108 17.34 2.20 -36.25
C ALA A 108 17.97 3.55 -36.58
N SER A 109 17.75 4.09 -37.78
CA SER A 109 18.22 5.40 -38.22
C SER A 109 17.38 6.57 -37.66
N ASN A 110 16.22 6.29 -37.07
CA ASN A 110 15.30 7.32 -36.59
C ASN A 110 15.40 7.49 -35.07
N THR A 111 15.33 8.73 -34.61
CA THR A 111 15.12 9.06 -33.19
C THR A 111 13.81 9.82 -33.03
N PHE A 112 13.12 9.58 -31.93
CA PHE A 112 11.79 10.11 -31.68
C PHE A 112 11.80 10.99 -30.43
N SER A 113 11.23 12.18 -30.58
CA SER A 113 11.04 13.13 -29.47
C SER A 113 9.88 12.73 -28.57
N PHE A 114 8.90 12.01 -29.13
CA PHE A 114 7.75 11.49 -28.40
C PHE A 114 7.40 10.08 -28.87
N ILE A 115 7.21 9.17 -27.93
CA ILE A 115 6.71 7.81 -28.20
C ILE A 115 5.46 7.58 -27.35
N PHE A 116 4.37 7.17 -27.98
CA PHE A 116 3.16 6.73 -27.32
C PHE A 116 2.96 5.23 -27.56
N VAL A 117 2.77 4.47 -26.49
CA VAL A 117 2.46 3.03 -26.55
C VAL A 117 1.08 2.80 -25.94
N ASP A 118 0.12 2.45 -26.79
CA ASP A 118 -1.30 2.33 -26.44
C ASP A 118 -1.59 1.07 -25.61
N ASP A 119 -0.90 -0.03 -25.89
CA ASP A 119 -0.98 -1.27 -25.12
C ASP A 119 0.41 -1.78 -24.73
N VAL A 120 0.71 -1.67 -23.43
CA VAL A 120 1.99 -2.11 -22.88
C VAL A 120 2.10 -3.63 -22.82
N ASP A 121 1.00 -4.36 -22.67
CA ASP A 121 1.07 -5.82 -22.59
C ASP A 121 1.52 -6.39 -23.95
N SER A 122 0.99 -5.85 -25.06
CA SER A 122 1.47 -6.16 -26.41
C SER A 122 2.95 -5.80 -26.61
N LEU A 123 3.42 -4.68 -26.08
CA LEU A 123 4.84 -4.33 -26.12
C LEU A 123 5.70 -5.36 -25.37
N LEU A 124 5.26 -5.76 -24.16
CA LEU A 124 6.00 -6.63 -23.25
C LEU A 124 5.99 -8.11 -23.64
N LYS A 125 5.07 -8.55 -24.52
CA LYS A 125 5.07 -9.92 -25.09
C LYS A 125 6.44 -10.30 -25.66
N ASN A 126 7.11 -9.35 -26.33
CA ASN A 126 8.51 -9.50 -26.73
C ASN A 126 9.39 -8.56 -25.89
N SER A 127 10.09 -9.13 -24.90
CA SER A 127 10.87 -8.35 -23.95
C SER A 127 11.96 -7.46 -24.57
N LYS A 128 12.46 -7.78 -25.77
CA LYS A 128 13.42 -6.93 -26.52
C LYS A 128 12.81 -5.64 -27.07
N ASN A 129 11.48 -5.54 -27.15
CA ASN A 129 10.82 -4.30 -27.57
C ASN A 129 11.08 -3.16 -26.59
N VAL A 130 11.32 -3.45 -25.31
CA VAL A 130 11.70 -2.43 -24.32
C VAL A 130 12.99 -1.74 -24.75
N ASP A 131 14.02 -2.52 -25.11
CA ASP A 131 15.30 -2.03 -25.58
C ASP A 131 15.15 -1.20 -26.86
N ARG A 132 14.38 -1.72 -27.82
CA ARG A 132 14.13 -1.03 -29.10
C ARG A 132 13.53 0.35 -28.87
N VAL A 133 12.52 0.45 -28.02
CA VAL A 133 11.87 1.73 -27.71
C VAL A 133 12.84 2.69 -27.01
N LEU A 134 13.68 2.20 -26.09
CA LEU A 134 14.69 3.03 -25.43
C LEU A 134 15.75 3.54 -26.43
N VAL A 135 16.19 2.70 -27.37
CA VAL A 135 17.11 3.12 -28.44
C VAL A 135 16.45 4.18 -29.33
N LEU A 136 15.18 4.01 -29.67
CA LEU A 136 14.42 4.99 -30.46
C LEU A 136 14.20 6.33 -29.72
N LEU A 137 14.28 6.35 -28.38
CA LEU A 137 14.30 7.59 -27.57
C LEU A 137 15.70 8.24 -27.49
N GLY A 138 16.70 7.63 -28.14
CA GLY A 138 18.07 8.13 -28.20
C GLY A 138 19.05 7.53 -27.19
N PHE A 139 18.67 6.48 -26.44
CA PHE A 139 19.64 5.80 -25.57
C PHE A 139 20.59 4.91 -26.39
N PRO A 140 21.92 5.03 -26.22
CA PRO A 140 22.86 4.11 -26.85
C PRO A 140 22.62 2.67 -26.41
N HIS A 141 22.81 1.70 -27.32
CA HIS A 141 22.60 0.28 -27.03
C HIS A 141 23.41 -0.20 -25.82
N GLU A 142 24.66 0.25 -25.70
CA GLU A 142 25.55 -0.05 -24.58
C GLU A 142 24.97 0.40 -23.24
N VAL A 143 24.39 1.61 -23.19
CA VAL A 143 23.77 2.15 -21.97
C VAL A 143 22.57 1.29 -21.56
N VAL A 144 21.75 0.85 -22.52
CA VAL A 144 20.58 -0.01 -22.26
C VAL A 144 21.02 -1.37 -21.71
N GLU A 145 22.07 -1.98 -22.26
CA GLU A 145 22.60 -3.25 -21.76
C GLU A 145 23.24 -3.13 -20.38
N SER A 146 24.07 -2.11 -20.16
CA SER A 146 24.67 -1.83 -18.86
C SER A 146 23.61 -1.53 -17.81
N ALA A 147 22.53 -0.85 -18.18
CA ALA A 147 21.39 -0.58 -17.31
C ALA A 147 20.65 -1.84 -16.86
N LEU A 148 20.69 -2.92 -17.63
CA LEU A 148 20.11 -4.19 -17.22
C LEU A 148 20.96 -4.86 -16.12
N ARG A 149 22.29 -4.72 -16.19
CA ARG A 149 23.26 -5.34 -15.27
C ARG A 149 23.50 -4.53 -14.00
N ALA A 150 23.54 -3.20 -14.08
CA ALA A 150 23.90 -2.32 -12.97
C ALA A 150 22.75 -2.06 -11.97
N VAL A 151 23.08 -1.77 -10.70
CA VAL A 151 22.10 -1.40 -9.65
C VAL A 151 21.83 0.11 -9.62
N LYS A 152 22.82 0.95 -9.98
CA LYS A 152 22.70 2.41 -10.10
C LYS A 152 23.41 2.87 -11.38
N ILE A 153 22.72 3.68 -12.18
CA ILE A 153 23.33 4.51 -13.22
C ILE A 153 23.14 5.95 -12.77
N GLU A 154 24.21 6.72 -12.72
CA GLU A 154 24.09 8.16 -12.56
C GLU A 154 23.48 8.74 -13.85
N ARG A 155 22.28 9.28 -13.72
CA ARG A 155 21.62 10.02 -14.78
C ARG A 155 22.43 11.29 -15.05
N LYS A 156 23.31 11.24 -16.03
CA LYS A 156 23.63 12.40 -16.86
C LYS A 156 22.65 12.38 -18.03
N ASP A 157 22.10 13.53 -18.40
CA ASP A 157 21.01 13.69 -19.37
C ASP A 157 21.28 12.95 -20.70
N LEU A 158 20.72 11.75 -20.83
CA LEU A 158 20.91 10.88 -22.00
C LEU A 158 19.63 10.70 -22.84
N SER A 159 18.44 11.02 -22.33
CA SER A 159 17.20 10.89 -23.10
C SER A 159 16.94 12.12 -23.96
N LYS A 160 16.82 11.92 -25.28
CA LYS A 160 16.46 12.98 -26.24
C LYS A 160 14.94 13.07 -26.49
N GLY A 161 14.13 12.27 -25.79
CA GLY A 161 12.69 12.20 -26.01
C GLY A 161 11.88 11.75 -24.80
N VAL A 162 10.55 11.83 -24.94
CA VAL A 162 9.55 11.49 -23.93
C VAL A 162 8.78 10.25 -24.36
N ILE A 163 8.53 9.32 -23.43
CA ILE A 163 7.61 8.22 -23.66
C ILE A 163 6.42 8.26 -22.72
N MET A 164 5.24 8.04 -23.30
CA MET A 164 4.00 7.78 -22.59
C MET A 164 3.60 6.32 -22.82
N LEU A 165 3.53 5.55 -21.74
CA LEU A 165 3.05 4.17 -21.76
C LEU A 165 1.64 4.11 -21.20
N SER A 166 0.73 3.36 -21.81
CA SER A 166 -0.51 2.96 -21.12
C SER A 166 -0.21 2.11 -19.87
N SER A 167 -1.22 1.90 -19.03
CA SER A 167 -1.12 0.97 -17.89
C SER A 167 -1.05 -0.48 -18.38
N ALA A 168 -0.21 -1.30 -17.75
CA ALA A 168 -0.19 -2.74 -18.01
C ALA A 168 -1.25 -3.47 -17.16
N THR A 169 -1.87 -4.51 -17.74
CA THR A 169 -2.77 -5.43 -17.05
C THR A 169 -2.01 -6.65 -16.50
N ALA A 170 -0.99 -7.12 -17.23
CA ALA A 170 -0.19 -8.28 -16.85
C ALA A 170 1.01 -7.91 -15.98
N ARG A 171 1.63 -8.94 -15.36
CA ARG A 171 2.85 -8.74 -14.58
C ARG A 171 4.00 -8.43 -15.54
N PRO A 172 4.66 -7.26 -15.43
CA PRO A 172 5.75 -6.92 -16.31
C PRO A 172 6.97 -7.82 -16.05
N GLY A 173 7.64 -8.22 -17.14
CA GLY A 173 8.86 -9.03 -17.10
C GLY A 173 10.09 -8.25 -16.61
N ARG A 174 11.23 -8.94 -16.46
CA ARG A 174 12.46 -8.37 -15.88
C ARG A 174 12.94 -7.10 -16.60
N ARG A 175 12.82 -7.03 -17.94
CA ARG A 175 13.30 -5.89 -18.75
C ARG A 175 12.53 -4.58 -18.51
N ALA A 176 11.30 -4.64 -18.00
CA ALA A 176 10.54 -3.44 -17.65
C ALA A 176 11.24 -2.53 -16.63
N ILE A 177 12.18 -3.07 -15.84
CA ILE A 177 12.99 -2.29 -14.89
C ILE A 177 13.83 -1.20 -15.57
N LEU A 178 14.11 -1.34 -16.87
CA LEU A 178 14.87 -0.36 -17.65
C LEU A 178 14.16 0.98 -17.72
N PHE A 179 12.82 1.01 -17.82
CA PHE A 179 12.05 2.26 -17.72
C PHE A 179 12.32 2.98 -16.40
N ARG A 180 12.41 2.27 -15.28
CA ARG A 180 12.72 2.91 -14.00
C ARG A 180 14.17 3.38 -13.91
N ARG A 181 15.12 2.56 -14.38
CA ARG A 181 16.56 2.89 -14.27
C ARG A 181 16.96 4.05 -15.18
N LEU A 182 16.44 4.09 -16.40
CA LEU A 182 16.79 5.10 -17.40
C LEU A 182 15.82 6.28 -17.38
N LEU A 183 14.51 6.02 -17.36
CA LEU A 183 13.45 7.01 -17.49
C LEU A 183 12.74 7.36 -16.18
N GLY A 184 13.05 6.66 -15.08
CA GLY A 184 12.68 7.09 -13.73
C GLY A 184 11.24 6.76 -13.36
N PHE A 185 10.58 5.87 -14.08
CA PHE A 185 9.23 5.41 -13.74
C PHE A 185 9.08 3.90 -13.93
N ASP A 186 8.33 3.24 -13.05
CA ASP A 186 7.88 1.87 -13.24
C ASP A 186 6.68 1.85 -14.21
N ILE A 187 6.49 0.72 -14.91
CA ILE A 187 5.25 0.47 -15.64
C ILE A 187 4.12 0.39 -14.61
N GLY A 188 3.17 1.33 -14.69
CA GLY A 188 2.00 1.34 -13.83
C GLY A 188 1.14 0.10 -14.10
N VAL A 189 0.87 -0.70 -13.07
CA VAL A 189 0.01 -1.88 -13.16
C VAL A 189 -1.31 -1.57 -12.48
N LEU A 190 -2.38 -1.48 -13.26
CA LEU A 190 -3.74 -1.41 -12.69
C LEU A 190 -4.17 -2.84 -12.38
N ARG A 191 -3.98 -3.27 -11.12
CA ARG A 191 -4.52 -4.56 -10.67
C ARG A 191 -5.99 -4.41 -10.31
N GLU A 192 -6.82 -4.75 -11.27
CA GLU A 192 -8.26 -4.93 -11.13
C GLU A 192 -8.51 -6.04 -10.09
N GLY A 193 -9.03 -5.67 -8.91
CA GLY A 193 -9.38 -6.60 -7.83
C GLY A 193 -8.86 -6.23 -6.43
N VAL A 194 -7.85 -5.36 -6.28
CA VAL A 194 -7.45 -4.86 -4.95
C VAL A 194 -8.35 -3.69 -4.50
N LEU A 195 -8.73 -2.84 -5.46
CA LEU A 195 -9.71 -1.79 -5.26
C LEU A 195 -11.11 -2.40 -5.45
N ARG A 196 -11.89 -2.39 -4.38
CA ARG A 196 -13.22 -3.00 -4.28
C ARG A 196 -14.15 -2.00 -3.60
N ASN A 197 -15.30 -1.76 -4.21
CA ASN A 197 -16.47 -1.18 -3.57
C ASN A 197 -17.55 -2.27 -3.56
N VAL A 198 -17.38 -3.23 -2.66
CA VAL A 198 -18.16 -4.47 -2.61
C VAL A 198 -18.76 -4.62 -1.23
N GLU A 199 -20.03 -4.99 -1.16
CA GLU A 199 -20.66 -5.44 0.08
C GLU A 199 -20.39 -6.94 0.23
N ASP A 200 -19.61 -7.33 1.23
CA ASP A 200 -19.29 -8.72 1.54
C ASP A 200 -20.28 -9.25 2.58
N ILE A 201 -21.10 -10.23 2.20
CA ILE A 201 -22.24 -10.72 2.98
C ILE A 201 -21.99 -12.18 3.35
N GLU A 202 -22.10 -12.49 4.64
CA GLU A 202 -22.04 -13.88 5.13
C GLU A 202 -23.44 -14.48 5.25
N VAL A 203 -23.57 -15.73 4.83
CA VAL A 203 -24.81 -16.48 4.81
C VAL A 203 -24.53 -17.83 5.49
N PRO A 204 -24.79 -17.96 6.80
CA PRO A 204 -24.49 -19.15 7.60
C PRO A 204 -25.52 -20.28 7.38
N ASP A 205 -25.84 -20.56 6.11
CA ASP A 205 -26.82 -21.56 5.69
C ASP A 205 -26.36 -22.09 4.33
N LYS A 206 -25.91 -23.36 4.26
CA LYS A 206 -25.43 -23.97 3.02
C LYS A 206 -26.50 -24.81 2.35
N SER A 207 -27.58 -24.17 1.94
CA SER A 207 -28.71 -24.82 1.27
C SER A 207 -28.96 -24.27 -0.15
N LYS A 208 -29.54 -25.12 -1.01
CA LYS A 208 -29.97 -24.69 -2.35
C LYS A 208 -31.14 -23.70 -2.28
N GLU A 209 -31.96 -23.79 -1.24
CA GLU A 209 -33.12 -22.93 -0.99
C GLU A 209 -32.68 -21.47 -0.74
N ILE A 210 -31.65 -21.26 0.09
CA ILE A 210 -31.14 -19.90 0.33
C ILE A 210 -30.48 -19.32 -0.92
N LEU A 211 -29.76 -20.13 -1.70
CA LEU A 211 -29.19 -19.72 -2.98
C LEU A 211 -30.28 -19.28 -3.97
N SER A 212 -31.34 -20.08 -4.10
CA SER A 212 -32.49 -19.76 -4.96
C SER A 212 -33.17 -18.47 -4.54
N LYS A 213 -33.38 -18.27 -3.23
CA LYS A 213 -33.96 -17.02 -2.68
C LYS A 213 -33.10 -15.79 -2.98
N ILE A 214 -31.78 -15.89 -2.78
CA ILE A 214 -30.84 -14.81 -3.10
C ILE A 214 -30.88 -14.51 -4.61
N ALA A 215 -30.84 -15.53 -5.46
CA ALA A 215 -30.90 -15.39 -6.91
C ALA A 215 -32.20 -14.69 -7.38
N GLN A 216 -33.34 -15.08 -6.82
CA GLN A 216 -34.64 -14.49 -7.13
C GLN A 216 -34.70 -13.00 -6.76
N MET A 217 -34.16 -12.62 -5.59
CA MET A 217 -34.14 -11.23 -5.14
C MET A 217 -33.18 -10.37 -5.98
N MET A 218 -31.96 -10.87 -6.21
CA MET A 218 -30.88 -10.09 -6.82
C MET A 218 -31.01 -9.99 -8.35
N GLY A 219 -31.64 -10.98 -9.01
CA GLY A 219 -31.81 -11.04 -10.47
C GLY A 219 -30.51 -11.34 -11.22
N GLY A 220 -30.48 -11.26 -12.56
CA GLY A 220 -29.33 -11.67 -13.37
C GLY A 220 -28.03 -10.85 -13.21
N GLY A 221 -26.93 -11.37 -13.76
CA GLY A 221 -25.58 -10.83 -13.65
C GLY A 221 -24.71 -11.53 -12.59
N LEU A 222 -24.99 -12.80 -12.29
CA LEU A 222 -24.31 -13.58 -11.24
C LEU A 222 -23.07 -14.30 -11.77
N LEU A 223 -22.02 -14.29 -10.96
CA LEU A 223 -20.92 -15.25 -11.04
C LEU A 223 -21.00 -16.17 -9.82
N VAL A 224 -21.22 -17.46 -10.03
CA VAL A 224 -21.29 -18.44 -8.94
C VAL A 224 -20.03 -19.30 -8.93
N TYR A 225 -19.38 -19.35 -7.78
CA TYR A 225 -18.12 -20.03 -7.54
C TYR A 225 -18.36 -21.23 -6.61
N VAL A 226 -17.94 -22.42 -7.05
CA VAL A 226 -18.00 -23.65 -6.25
C VAL A 226 -16.61 -24.19 -5.94
N PRO A 227 -16.34 -24.68 -4.71
CA PRO A 227 -15.03 -25.24 -4.36
C PRO A 227 -14.76 -26.58 -5.06
N LYS A 228 -15.80 -27.39 -5.27
CA LYS A 228 -15.76 -28.70 -5.93
C LYS A 228 -16.73 -28.71 -7.12
N LEU A 229 -16.33 -29.33 -8.23
CA LEU A 229 -17.14 -29.36 -9.46
C LEU A 229 -18.43 -30.17 -9.30
N GLU A 230 -18.47 -31.09 -8.35
CA GLU A 230 -19.66 -31.89 -8.01
C GLU A 230 -20.85 -31.03 -7.56
N LEU A 231 -20.61 -29.80 -7.10
CA LEU A 231 -21.66 -28.87 -6.68
C LEU A 231 -22.24 -28.04 -7.84
N VAL A 232 -21.71 -28.18 -9.06
CA VAL A 232 -22.16 -27.36 -10.21
C VAL A 232 -23.62 -27.64 -10.54
N ASP A 233 -24.01 -28.92 -10.64
CA ASP A 233 -25.35 -29.32 -11.03
C ASP A 233 -26.39 -28.83 -10.00
N GLU A 234 -26.11 -29.02 -8.71
CA GLU A 234 -26.95 -28.52 -7.61
C GLU A 234 -27.15 -26.99 -7.68
N VAL A 235 -26.08 -26.25 -7.99
CA VAL A 235 -26.14 -24.78 -8.13
C VAL A 235 -26.94 -24.36 -9.36
N ILE A 236 -26.79 -25.06 -10.49
CA ILE A 236 -27.55 -24.76 -11.71
C ILE A 236 -29.05 -24.99 -11.45
N ASP A 237 -29.42 -26.12 -10.84
CA ASP A 237 -30.80 -26.44 -10.48
C ASP A 237 -31.43 -25.36 -9.58
N ALA A 238 -30.66 -24.85 -8.60
CA ALA A 238 -31.11 -23.78 -7.71
C ALA A 238 -31.35 -22.45 -8.44
N LEU A 239 -30.50 -22.11 -9.41
CA LEU A 239 -30.61 -20.90 -10.23
C LEU A 239 -31.77 -20.98 -11.22
N GLU A 240 -31.98 -22.13 -11.85
CA GLU A 240 -33.10 -22.37 -12.77
C GLU A 240 -34.43 -22.34 -12.01
N SER A 241 -34.47 -22.89 -10.80
CA SER A 241 -35.64 -22.79 -9.90
C SER A 241 -35.97 -21.35 -9.51
N ALA A 242 -34.97 -20.45 -9.49
CA ALA A 242 -35.17 -19.02 -9.29
C ALA A 242 -35.57 -18.26 -10.58
N GLY A 243 -35.72 -18.96 -11.70
CA GLY A 243 -36.07 -18.39 -13.01
C GLY A 243 -34.88 -17.75 -13.74
N LEU A 244 -33.63 -18.09 -13.39
CA LEU A 244 -32.43 -17.57 -14.04
C LEU A 244 -31.81 -18.61 -14.97
N ARG A 245 -31.34 -18.16 -16.14
CA ARG A 245 -30.61 -19.01 -17.09
C ARG A 245 -29.13 -19.07 -16.69
N ALA A 246 -28.63 -20.27 -16.38
CA ALA A 246 -27.26 -20.49 -15.92
C ALA A 246 -26.54 -21.54 -16.76
N GLU A 247 -25.22 -21.44 -16.89
CA GLU A 247 -24.40 -22.46 -17.55
C GLU A 247 -23.05 -22.62 -16.84
N GLU A 248 -22.49 -23.83 -16.86
CA GLU A 248 -21.13 -24.11 -16.40
C GLU A 248 -20.08 -23.56 -17.37
N VAL A 249 -19.12 -22.81 -16.85
CA VAL A 249 -17.92 -22.38 -17.58
C VAL A 249 -16.76 -23.33 -17.29
N SER A 250 -16.64 -24.35 -18.14
CA SER A 250 -15.48 -25.25 -18.20
C SER A 250 -14.53 -24.87 -19.36
N GLY A 251 -13.31 -24.45 -19.02
CA GLY A 251 -12.28 -24.11 -20.01
C GLY A 251 -12.56 -22.82 -20.82
N SER A 252 -11.93 -22.68 -21.99
CA SER A 252 -12.06 -21.51 -22.88
C SER A 252 -13.30 -21.56 -23.77
N LYS A 253 -14.48 -21.89 -23.22
CA LYS A 253 -15.75 -21.80 -23.94
C LYS A 253 -16.14 -20.33 -24.09
N GLU A 254 -15.73 -19.72 -25.21
CA GLU A 254 -16.01 -18.31 -25.54
C GLU A 254 -17.51 -18.05 -25.75
N THR A 255 -18.29 -19.09 -26.07
CA THR A 255 -19.73 -19.05 -26.34
C THR A 255 -20.57 -18.66 -25.13
N SER A 256 -20.42 -19.33 -23.99
CA SER A 256 -21.19 -19.03 -22.77
C SER A 256 -20.87 -17.64 -22.22
N ILE A 257 -19.61 -17.21 -22.38
CA ILE A 257 -19.18 -15.84 -22.01
C ILE A 257 -19.86 -14.79 -22.90
N GLN A 258 -19.97 -15.06 -24.21
CA GLN A 258 -20.67 -14.18 -25.15
C GLN A 258 -22.17 -14.15 -24.87
N ALA A 259 -22.80 -15.30 -24.61
CA ALA A 259 -24.22 -15.39 -24.25
C ALA A 259 -24.53 -14.64 -22.94
N PHE A 260 -23.64 -14.72 -21.95
CA PHE A 260 -23.77 -13.92 -20.73
C PHE A 260 -23.59 -12.42 -21.00
N ALA A 261 -22.65 -12.04 -21.87
CA ALA A 261 -22.42 -10.65 -22.25
C ALA A 261 -23.59 -10.03 -23.05
N SER A 262 -24.24 -10.80 -23.93
CA SER A 262 -25.42 -10.37 -24.70
C SER A 262 -26.70 -10.33 -23.85
N GLY A 263 -26.72 -11.08 -22.74
CA GLY A 263 -27.88 -11.17 -21.84
C GLY A 263 -28.78 -12.38 -22.10
N GLU A 264 -28.32 -13.33 -22.91
CA GLU A 264 -28.96 -14.65 -23.10
C GLU A 264 -28.78 -15.55 -21.87
N LEU A 265 -27.70 -15.38 -21.11
CA LEU A 265 -27.50 -16.02 -19.80
C LEU A 265 -27.52 -14.98 -18.68
N ASP A 266 -28.07 -15.38 -17.54
CA ASP A 266 -28.22 -14.57 -16.33
C ASP A 266 -27.18 -14.91 -15.25
N ALA A 267 -26.62 -16.12 -15.28
CA ALA A 267 -25.57 -16.54 -14.37
C ALA A 267 -24.50 -17.39 -15.07
N LEU A 268 -23.26 -17.33 -14.57
CA LEU A 268 -22.18 -18.24 -14.94
C LEU A 268 -21.71 -19.00 -13.70
N VAL A 269 -21.60 -20.32 -13.79
CA VAL A 269 -21.19 -21.20 -12.69
C VAL A 269 -19.81 -21.77 -12.99
N GLY A 270 -18.91 -21.85 -12.01
CA GLY A 270 -17.61 -22.48 -12.23
C GLY A 270 -16.75 -22.62 -10.99
N ALA A 271 -15.61 -23.30 -11.14
CA ALA A 271 -14.75 -23.64 -10.02
C ALA A 271 -14.05 -22.40 -9.42
N ALA A 272 -14.03 -22.32 -8.08
CA ALA A 272 -13.31 -21.34 -7.28
C ALA A 272 -11.80 -21.64 -7.25
N LYS A 273 -11.13 -21.51 -8.41
CA LYS A 273 -9.67 -21.76 -8.54
C LYS A 273 -8.91 -20.50 -8.95
N PRO A 274 -7.68 -20.26 -8.45
CA PRO A 274 -6.90 -19.05 -8.75
C PRO A 274 -6.61 -18.76 -10.24
N TYR A 275 -6.75 -19.77 -11.11
CA TYR A 275 -6.53 -19.68 -12.55
C TYR A 275 -7.81 -19.95 -13.37
N GLY A 276 -8.95 -20.11 -12.71
CA GLY A 276 -10.23 -20.32 -13.38
C GLY A 276 -10.62 -19.11 -14.24
N VAL A 277 -11.36 -19.38 -15.32
CA VAL A 277 -11.80 -18.35 -16.28
C VAL A 277 -12.69 -17.30 -15.59
N LEU A 278 -13.60 -17.71 -14.70
CA LEU A 278 -14.43 -16.79 -13.92
C LEU A 278 -13.63 -15.90 -12.95
N VAL A 279 -12.45 -16.35 -12.51
CA VAL A 279 -11.60 -15.64 -11.52
C VAL A 279 -10.63 -14.68 -12.22
N ARG A 280 -10.15 -15.00 -13.43
CA ARG A 280 -9.14 -14.19 -14.15
C ARG A 280 -9.55 -13.66 -15.53
N GLY A 281 -10.43 -14.34 -16.24
CA GLY A 281 -10.67 -14.19 -17.68
C GLY A 281 -11.88 -13.35 -18.08
N LEU A 282 -12.63 -12.80 -17.12
CA LEU A 282 -13.84 -12.00 -17.40
C LEU A 282 -13.66 -10.53 -17.03
N ASP A 283 -13.97 -9.65 -18.00
CA ASP A 283 -14.04 -8.20 -17.83
C ASP A 283 -15.29 -7.64 -18.52
N LEU A 284 -16.43 -7.78 -17.83
CA LEU A 284 -17.75 -7.31 -18.27
C LEU A 284 -18.38 -6.42 -17.18
N PRO A 285 -17.80 -5.25 -16.88
CA PRO A 285 -18.23 -4.37 -15.79
C PRO A 285 -19.68 -3.93 -15.86
N GLU A 286 -20.26 -3.84 -17.06
CA GLU A 286 -21.66 -3.46 -17.28
C GLU A 286 -22.67 -4.58 -16.98
N ARG A 287 -22.22 -5.85 -16.98
CA ARG A 287 -23.08 -7.03 -16.87
C ARG A 287 -22.92 -7.71 -15.51
N ILE A 288 -21.70 -7.89 -15.04
CA ILE A 288 -21.41 -8.58 -13.78
C ILE A 288 -21.84 -7.69 -12.62
N ARG A 289 -22.73 -8.18 -11.75
CA ARG A 289 -23.28 -7.44 -10.60
C ARG A 289 -22.91 -8.07 -9.28
N TYR A 290 -23.03 -9.39 -9.21
CA TYR A 290 -22.94 -10.15 -7.97
C TYR A 290 -22.00 -11.33 -8.13
N ALA A 291 -21.40 -11.74 -7.02
CA ALA A 291 -20.67 -12.99 -6.92
C ALA A 291 -21.27 -13.81 -5.78
N VAL A 292 -21.43 -15.11 -6.00
CA VAL A 292 -21.86 -16.04 -4.96
C VAL A 292 -20.77 -17.10 -4.81
N PHE A 293 -20.23 -17.24 -3.61
CA PHE A 293 -19.36 -18.36 -3.26
C PHE A 293 -20.22 -19.39 -2.55
N TYR A 294 -20.65 -20.42 -3.27
CA TYR A 294 -21.39 -21.55 -2.72
C TYR A 294 -20.38 -22.55 -2.15
N GLY A 295 -20.01 -22.32 -0.89
CA GLY A 295 -18.83 -22.89 -0.25
C GLY A 295 -17.63 -21.94 -0.30
N ALA A 296 -16.96 -21.78 0.84
CA ALA A 296 -15.80 -20.93 0.98
C ALA A 296 -14.62 -21.45 0.14
N PRO A 297 -13.93 -20.63 -0.65
CA PRO A 297 -12.74 -21.08 -1.38
C PRO A 297 -11.63 -21.44 -0.39
N HIS A 298 -11.12 -22.66 -0.43
CA HIS A 298 -10.10 -23.14 0.48
C HIS A 298 -9.16 -24.13 -0.20
N PHE A 299 -7.96 -24.29 0.37
CA PHE A 299 -7.09 -25.41 0.08
C PHE A 299 -7.34 -26.53 1.09
N GLU A 300 -7.53 -27.74 0.58
CA GLU A 300 -7.73 -28.95 1.38
C GLU A 300 -6.43 -29.79 1.35
N PHE A 301 -5.97 -30.22 2.53
CA PHE A 301 -4.79 -31.08 2.69
C PHE A 301 -5.12 -32.27 3.57
N SER A 302 -4.69 -33.48 3.16
CA SER A 302 -4.77 -34.70 3.97
C SER A 302 -3.36 -35.17 4.37
N LEU A 303 -3.21 -35.65 5.60
CA LEU A 303 -1.94 -36.16 6.14
C LEU A 303 -1.40 -37.38 5.39
N GLU A 304 -2.30 -38.22 4.88
CA GLU A 304 -1.95 -39.51 4.30
C GLU A 304 -1.31 -39.39 2.92
N LYS A 305 -1.38 -38.20 2.30
CA LYS A 305 -0.94 -37.94 0.91
C LYS A 305 0.20 -36.94 0.78
N LEU A 306 0.93 -36.64 1.86
CA LEU A 306 2.03 -35.65 1.84
C LEU A 306 3.12 -35.94 0.81
N GLU A 307 3.31 -37.22 0.47
CA GLU A 307 4.27 -37.60 -0.56
C GLU A 307 3.88 -37.11 -1.96
N GLU A 308 2.57 -37.08 -2.24
CA GLU A 308 1.96 -36.68 -3.52
C GLU A 308 1.77 -35.15 -3.64
N VAL A 309 1.93 -34.40 -2.55
CA VAL A 309 1.74 -32.94 -2.55
C VAL A 309 2.89 -32.24 -3.25
N SER A 310 2.57 -31.37 -4.22
CA SER A 310 3.59 -30.61 -4.94
C SER A 310 4.45 -29.74 -3.99
N PRO A 311 5.75 -29.55 -4.29
CA PRO A 311 6.65 -28.71 -3.49
C PRO A 311 6.12 -27.29 -3.26
N ARG A 312 5.43 -26.70 -4.25
CA ARG A 312 4.82 -25.36 -4.11
C ARG A 312 3.66 -25.34 -3.13
N ALA A 313 2.86 -26.41 -3.08
CA ALA A 313 1.76 -26.54 -2.13
C ALA A 313 2.30 -26.71 -0.70
N ILE A 314 3.32 -27.56 -0.51
CA ILE A 314 4.08 -27.67 0.76
C ILE A 314 4.61 -26.30 1.20
N GLY A 315 5.25 -25.57 0.28
CA GLY A 315 5.75 -24.23 0.58
C GLY A 315 4.65 -23.22 0.94
N THR A 316 3.42 -23.42 0.45
CA THR A 316 2.26 -22.56 0.77
C THR A 316 1.71 -22.87 2.16
N VAL A 317 1.62 -24.16 2.52
CA VAL A 317 1.26 -24.60 3.87
C VAL A 317 2.26 -24.03 4.86
N LEU A 318 3.56 -24.26 4.64
CA LEU A 318 4.61 -23.75 5.52
C LEU A 318 4.54 -22.24 5.70
N SER A 319 4.25 -21.44 4.66
CA SER A 319 4.07 -19.98 4.88
C SER A 319 2.91 -19.62 5.78
N THR A 320 1.86 -20.43 5.75
CA THR A 320 0.64 -20.16 6.51
C THR A 320 0.86 -20.46 7.99
N ILE A 321 1.55 -21.55 8.30
CA ILE A 321 1.87 -21.95 9.69
C ILE A 321 3.23 -21.44 10.18
N ALA A 322 4.01 -20.76 9.33
CA ALA A 322 5.31 -20.16 9.67
C ALA A 322 5.31 -19.25 10.91
N PRO A 323 4.25 -18.47 11.22
CA PRO A 323 4.21 -17.69 12.45
C PRO A 323 4.39 -18.53 13.72
N LEU A 324 4.04 -19.81 13.69
CA LEU A 324 4.09 -20.73 14.83
C LEU A 324 5.37 -21.57 14.86
N LEU A 325 5.99 -21.78 13.70
CA LEU A 325 7.16 -22.64 13.51
C LEU A 325 8.48 -21.86 13.42
N GLY A 326 8.39 -20.53 13.44
CA GLY A 326 9.53 -19.66 13.41
C GLY A 326 10.21 -19.54 12.04
N ARG A 327 11.49 -19.14 12.08
CA ARG A 327 12.22 -18.60 10.92
C ARG A 327 12.55 -19.66 9.86
N GLU A 328 12.77 -20.90 10.27
CA GLU A 328 13.12 -22.01 9.37
C GLU A 328 11.97 -22.33 8.40
N SER A 329 10.75 -22.49 8.90
CA SER A 329 9.55 -22.70 8.09
C SER A 329 9.36 -21.59 7.04
N LYS A 330 9.59 -20.33 7.43
CA LYS A 330 9.51 -19.17 6.53
C LYS A 330 10.54 -19.24 5.39
N LEU A 331 11.77 -19.67 5.68
CA LEU A 331 12.84 -19.83 4.69
C LEU A 331 12.53 -20.96 3.71
N LEU A 332 12.16 -22.14 4.21
CA LEU A 332 11.79 -23.30 3.40
C LEU A 332 10.59 -22.98 2.49
N SER A 333 9.57 -22.31 3.03
CA SER A 333 8.42 -21.81 2.27
C SER A 333 8.82 -20.93 1.09
N LEU A 334 9.75 -19.99 1.29
CA LEU A 334 10.20 -19.09 0.23
C LEU A 334 10.94 -19.84 -0.87
N LYS A 335 11.84 -20.76 -0.51
CA LYS A 335 12.59 -21.60 -1.45
C LYS A 335 11.65 -22.44 -2.31
N LEU A 336 10.75 -23.18 -1.67
CA LEU A 336 9.77 -24.07 -2.31
C LEU A 336 8.80 -23.32 -3.24
N ARG A 337 8.23 -22.20 -2.79
CA ARG A 337 7.32 -21.39 -3.62
C ARG A 337 8.02 -20.73 -4.80
N SER A 338 9.29 -20.36 -4.64
CA SER A 338 10.09 -19.76 -5.71
C SER A 338 10.60 -20.77 -6.74
N GLY A 339 10.50 -22.08 -6.44
CA GLY A 339 11.11 -23.14 -7.26
C GLY A 339 12.64 -23.15 -7.19
N ARG A 340 13.24 -22.50 -6.18
CA ARG A 340 14.68 -22.45 -5.94
C ARG A 340 14.99 -23.21 -4.65
N PHE A 341 14.88 -24.53 -4.72
CA PHE A 341 15.10 -25.43 -3.59
C PHE A 341 15.92 -26.64 -4.06
N VAL A 342 16.66 -27.27 -3.15
CA VAL A 342 17.31 -28.57 -3.37
C VAL A 342 16.46 -29.68 -2.75
N GLU A 343 16.71 -30.95 -3.09
CA GLU A 343 15.93 -32.07 -2.54
C GLU A 343 15.94 -32.11 -1.01
N GLU A 344 17.06 -31.76 -0.37
CA GLU A 344 17.17 -31.63 1.09
C GLU A 344 16.20 -30.61 1.68
N ASP A 345 15.96 -29.48 1.00
CA ASP A 345 15.00 -28.47 1.45
C ASP A 345 13.56 -29.02 1.41
N LEU A 346 13.24 -29.84 0.41
CA LEU A 346 11.93 -30.48 0.28
C LEU A 346 11.76 -31.58 1.34
N ALA A 347 12.78 -32.42 1.54
CA ALA A 347 12.78 -33.46 2.55
C ALA A 347 12.60 -32.86 3.95
N ARG A 348 13.35 -31.80 4.27
CA ARG A 348 13.26 -31.09 5.54
C ARG A 348 11.92 -30.37 5.74
N ALA A 349 11.33 -29.84 4.67
CA ALA A 349 9.99 -29.28 4.71
C ALA A 349 8.90 -30.35 4.95
N LYS A 350 9.04 -31.53 4.34
CA LYS A 350 8.15 -32.68 4.58
C LYS A 350 8.31 -33.20 6.00
N ASP A 351 9.54 -33.38 6.49
CA ASP A 351 9.84 -33.83 7.86
C ASP A 351 9.28 -32.85 8.91
N LEU A 352 9.54 -31.54 8.72
CA LEU A 352 8.96 -30.51 9.59
C LEU A 352 7.44 -30.59 9.61
N LEU A 353 6.79 -30.71 8.45
CA LEU A 353 5.34 -30.90 8.38
C LEU A 353 4.93 -32.19 9.11
N SER A 354 5.53 -33.34 8.83
CA SER A 354 5.20 -34.61 9.48
C SER A 354 5.29 -34.53 11.01
N GLN A 355 6.37 -33.96 11.56
CA GLN A 355 6.54 -33.77 13.01
C GLN A 355 5.42 -32.91 13.64
N ILE A 356 4.99 -31.87 12.93
CA ILE A 356 3.90 -30.99 13.36
C ILE A 356 2.56 -31.70 13.24
N LEU A 357 2.35 -32.43 12.15
CA LEU A 357 1.12 -33.15 11.85
C LEU A 357 0.88 -34.32 12.82
N SER A 358 1.93 -34.88 13.39
CA SER A 358 1.86 -35.89 14.47
C SER A 358 1.60 -35.30 15.87
N ASN A 359 1.63 -33.97 16.05
CA ASN A 359 1.40 -33.33 17.34
C ASN A 359 -0.05 -32.81 17.43
N SER A 360 -0.94 -33.58 18.06
CA SER A 360 -2.36 -33.21 18.23
C SER A 360 -2.56 -31.90 19.00
N GLU A 361 -1.72 -31.63 20.01
CA GLU A 361 -1.76 -30.39 20.81
C GLU A 361 -1.45 -29.14 19.95
N PHE A 362 -0.62 -29.29 18.92
CA PHE A 362 -0.34 -28.21 17.96
C PHE A 362 -1.59 -27.85 17.14
N TRP A 363 -2.36 -28.84 16.68
CA TRP A 363 -3.55 -28.61 15.85
C TRP A 363 -4.73 -28.09 16.66
N GLU A 364 -4.86 -28.50 17.92
CA GLU A 364 -5.79 -27.87 18.85
C GLU A 364 -5.44 -26.39 19.10
N LYS A 365 -4.16 -26.07 19.34
CA LYS A 365 -3.69 -24.69 19.46
C LYS A 365 -3.89 -23.88 18.17
N LEU A 366 -3.65 -24.48 17.00
CA LEU A 366 -3.84 -23.85 15.69
C LEU A 366 -5.33 -23.59 15.40
N SER A 367 -6.19 -24.57 15.67
CA SER A 367 -7.65 -24.41 15.56
C SER A 367 -8.15 -23.31 16.50
N GLY A 368 -7.56 -23.19 17.70
CA GLY A 368 -7.81 -22.10 18.63
C GLY A 368 -7.42 -20.70 18.13
N LEU A 369 -6.53 -20.59 17.13
CA LEU A 369 -6.24 -19.32 16.45
C LEU A 369 -7.36 -18.90 15.50
N GLY A 370 -8.23 -19.83 15.09
CA GLY A 370 -9.46 -19.56 14.36
C GLY A 370 -9.29 -19.05 12.93
N ASP A 371 -8.13 -19.21 12.28
CA ASP A 371 -7.88 -18.84 10.87
C ASP A 371 -7.51 -20.05 9.98
N VAL A 372 -7.61 -21.26 10.56
CA VAL A 372 -7.40 -22.59 9.97
C VAL A 372 -8.45 -23.54 10.55
N VAL A 373 -8.99 -24.46 9.74
CA VAL A 373 -9.91 -25.49 10.22
C VAL A 373 -9.27 -26.87 10.10
N VAL A 374 -9.42 -27.67 11.14
CA VAL A 374 -9.01 -29.07 11.18
C VAL A 374 -10.25 -29.93 11.31
N ARG A 375 -10.42 -30.91 10.43
CA ARG A 375 -11.48 -31.93 10.48
C ARG A 375 -10.84 -33.29 10.72
N TYR A 376 -11.50 -34.12 11.52
CA TYR A 376 -11.03 -35.45 11.91
C TYR A 376 -11.84 -36.60 11.26
N GLU A 377 -12.62 -36.30 10.22
CA GLU A 377 -13.46 -37.25 9.50
C GLU A 377 -12.70 -37.85 8.30
N ASP A 378 -12.44 -39.16 8.33
CA ASP A 378 -11.58 -39.91 7.40
C ASP A 378 -10.15 -39.37 7.32
N GLY A 379 -9.45 -39.45 8.46
CA GLY A 379 -8.11 -38.89 8.64
C GLY A 379 -8.13 -37.40 9.01
N ILE A 380 -6.96 -36.83 9.30
CA ILE A 380 -6.84 -35.41 9.63
C ILE A 380 -6.79 -34.61 8.32
N LYS A 381 -7.82 -33.79 8.10
CA LYS A 381 -7.92 -32.86 6.97
C LYS A 381 -7.77 -31.42 7.47
N VAL A 382 -6.90 -30.66 6.81
CA VAL A 382 -6.68 -29.25 7.11
C VAL A 382 -7.25 -28.40 5.98
N LEU A 383 -8.15 -27.49 6.32
CA LEU A 383 -8.76 -26.53 5.40
C LEU A 383 -8.15 -25.15 5.64
N LEU A 384 -7.53 -24.59 4.60
CA LEU A 384 -6.94 -23.26 4.62
C LEU A 384 -7.73 -22.31 3.71
N PRO A 385 -8.46 -21.32 4.25
CA PRO A 385 -9.18 -20.32 3.46
C PRO A 385 -8.29 -19.61 2.40
N ASP A 386 -8.73 -19.61 1.14
CA ASP A 386 -8.04 -18.99 -0.01
C ASP A 386 -8.57 -17.58 -0.30
N MET A 387 -8.04 -16.61 0.45
CA MET A 387 -8.36 -15.19 0.28
C MET A 387 -7.99 -14.66 -1.11
N ARG A 388 -6.99 -15.25 -1.80
CA ARG A 388 -6.58 -14.76 -3.11
C ARG A 388 -7.65 -15.03 -4.14
N THR A 389 -8.19 -16.24 -4.17
CA THR A 389 -9.29 -16.60 -5.08
C THR A 389 -10.52 -15.76 -4.77
N TYR A 390 -10.84 -15.60 -3.49
CA TYR A 390 -11.96 -14.77 -3.05
C TYR A 390 -11.86 -13.31 -3.52
N ILE A 391 -10.75 -12.63 -3.22
CA ILE A 391 -10.52 -11.23 -3.61
C ILE A 391 -10.56 -11.06 -5.14
N GLN A 392 -10.04 -12.03 -5.89
CA GLN A 392 -10.04 -11.99 -7.36
C GLN A 392 -11.43 -12.22 -7.97
N GLY A 393 -12.21 -13.16 -7.43
CA GLY A 393 -13.57 -13.44 -7.88
C GLY A 393 -14.53 -12.32 -7.50
N SER A 394 -14.54 -11.92 -6.22
CA SER A 394 -15.33 -10.78 -5.73
C SER A 394 -15.00 -9.47 -6.45
N GLY A 395 -13.72 -9.23 -6.75
CA GLY A 395 -13.26 -8.05 -7.49
C GLY A 395 -13.85 -7.92 -8.91
N ARG A 396 -14.45 -8.97 -9.48
CA ARG A 396 -15.15 -8.90 -10.77
C ARG A 396 -16.45 -8.09 -10.70
N THR A 397 -17.05 -8.01 -9.51
CA THR A 397 -18.29 -7.27 -9.25
C THR A 397 -18.09 -5.77 -9.05
N SER A 398 -16.84 -5.30 -8.92
CA SER A 398 -16.52 -3.89 -8.70
C SER A 398 -15.38 -3.46 -9.62
N ARG A 399 -15.68 -2.62 -10.60
CA ARG A 399 -14.70 -2.11 -11.56
C ARG A 399 -14.60 -0.60 -11.52
N LEU A 400 -13.42 -0.14 -11.88
CA LEU A 400 -13.09 1.27 -11.97
C LEU A 400 -13.67 1.85 -13.27
N PHE A 401 -14.52 2.86 -13.16
CA PHE A 401 -15.14 3.57 -14.29
C PHE A 401 -15.08 5.09 -14.06
N PRO A 402 -15.37 5.93 -15.08
CA PRO A 402 -15.48 7.37 -14.86
C PRO A 402 -16.57 7.68 -13.83
N GLY A 403 -16.19 8.24 -12.69
CA GLY A 403 -17.06 8.41 -11.51
C GLY A 403 -16.68 7.57 -10.28
N GLY A 404 -15.74 6.63 -10.40
CA GLY A 404 -15.18 5.88 -9.26
C GLY A 404 -15.24 4.36 -9.41
N LEU A 405 -15.41 3.64 -8.30
CA LEU A 405 -15.59 2.19 -8.29
C LEU A 405 -17.08 1.84 -8.33
N SER A 406 -17.46 0.93 -9.23
CA SER A 406 -18.83 0.42 -9.28
C SER A 406 -19.15 -0.39 -8.02
N LYS A 407 -20.35 -0.20 -7.45
CA LYS A 407 -20.81 -1.03 -6.35
C LYS A 407 -21.02 -2.47 -6.84
N GLY A 408 -20.73 -3.45 -6.00
CA GLY A 408 -21.02 -4.86 -6.20
C GLY A 408 -21.41 -5.53 -4.89
N ALA A 409 -21.92 -6.76 -4.96
CA ALA A 409 -22.22 -7.57 -3.77
C ALA A 409 -21.62 -8.97 -3.91
N VAL A 410 -21.19 -9.53 -2.79
CA VAL A 410 -20.69 -10.90 -2.69
C VAL A 410 -21.43 -11.62 -1.58
N PHE A 411 -21.94 -12.80 -1.89
CA PHE A 411 -22.55 -13.69 -0.91
C PHE A 411 -21.60 -14.87 -0.66
N LEU A 412 -21.15 -15.04 0.59
CA LEU A 412 -20.42 -16.21 1.04
C LEU A 412 -21.39 -17.14 1.75
N ILE A 413 -21.79 -18.20 1.05
CA ILE A 413 -22.71 -19.23 1.54
C ILE A 413 -21.86 -20.37 2.08
N GLU A 414 -21.70 -20.43 3.40
CA GLU A 414 -20.88 -21.43 4.10
C GLU A 414 -21.32 -21.55 5.55
N GLU A 415 -21.07 -22.67 6.20
CA GLU A 415 -21.49 -22.92 7.58
C GLU A 415 -20.34 -23.38 8.50
N GLY A 416 -20.60 -23.31 9.81
CA GLY A 416 -19.73 -23.86 10.85
C GLY A 416 -18.35 -23.20 10.96
N SER A 417 -17.36 -24.00 11.37
CA SER A 417 -16.00 -23.51 11.67
C SER A 417 -15.26 -22.92 10.47
N LEU A 418 -15.61 -23.35 9.24
CA LEU A 418 -14.98 -22.85 8.02
C LEU A 418 -15.40 -21.41 7.69
N LEU A 419 -16.67 -21.06 7.91
CA LEU A 419 -17.13 -19.69 7.78
C LEU A 419 -16.36 -18.77 8.74
N ASN A 420 -16.31 -19.12 10.02
CA ASN A 420 -15.61 -18.34 11.05
C ASN A 420 -14.13 -18.15 10.71
N ALA A 421 -13.45 -19.22 10.28
CA ALA A 421 -12.06 -19.14 9.85
C ALA A 421 -11.85 -18.26 8.63
N PHE A 422 -12.79 -18.31 7.68
CA PHE A 422 -12.76 -17.49 6.49
C PHE A 422 -12.93 -16.00 6.81
N VAL A 423 -13.94 -15.65 7.62
CA VAL A 423 -14.23 -14.27 8.04
C VAL A 423 -13.06 -13.70 8.85
N LYS A 424 -12.53 -14.46 9.80
CA LYS A 424 -11.35 -14.05 10.58
C LYS A 424 -10.16 -13.77 9.67
N ARG A 425 -9.87 -14.67 8.72
CA ARG A 425 -8.76 -14.48 7.79
C ARG A 425 -9.00 -13.31 6.83
N ALA A 426 -10.24 -13.08 6.41
CA ALA A 426 -10.62 -11.97 5.54
C ALA A 426 -10.41 -10.61 6.23
N SER A 427 -10.62 -10.52 7.54
CA SER A 427 -10.37 -9.30 8.33
C SER A 427 -8.92 -8.82 8.25
N ILE A 428 -7.95 -9.74 8.08
CA ILE A 428 -6.52 -9.43 7.88
C ILE A 428 -6.28 -8.68 6.56
N PHE A 429 -7.19 -8.83 5.60
CA PHE A 429 -7.18 -8.15 4.30
C PHE A 429 -8.09 -6.91 4.27
N ASP A 430 -8.50 -6.39 5.43
CA ASP A 430 -9.46 -5.29 5.59
C ASP A 430 -10.83 -5.58 4.92
N ILE A 431 -11.25 -6.86 4.93
CA ILE A 431 -12.57 -7.28 4.44
C ILE A 431 -13.45 -7.60 5.65
N GLU A 432 -14.55 -6.86 5.78
CA GLU A 432 -15.53 -7.02 6.85
C GLU A 432 -16.79 -7.65 6.25
N PHE A 433 -17.19 -8.81 6.77
CA PHE A 433 -18.43 -9.47 6.39
C PHE A 433 -19.58 -8.93 7.22
N LYS A 434 -20.73 -8.74 6.56
CA LYS A 434 -21.99 -8.42 7.24
C LYS A 434 -22.92 -9.64 7.21
N PRO A 435 -23.56 -9.97 8.34
CA PRO A 435 -24.66 -10.92 8.35
C PRO A 435 -25.76 -10.50 7.36
N ILE A 436 -26.32 -11.46 6.62
CA ILE A 436 -27.35 -11.21 5.59
C ILE A 436 -28.58 -10.46 6.13
N ASP A 437 -28.94 -10.67 7.39
CA ASP A 437 -30.06 -10.01 8.08
C ASP A 437 -29.79 -8.52 8.39
N GLN A 438 -28.53 -8.10 8.43
CA GLN A 438 -28.15 -6.69 8.63
C GLN A 438 -28.08 -5.90 7.32
N VAL A 439 -28.30 -6.53 6.17
CA VAL A 439 -28.15 -5.90 4.85
C VAL A 439 -29.50 -5.77 4.16
N ASN A 440 -29.86 -4.53 3.80
CA ASN A 440 -31.02 -4.28 2.94
C ASN A 440 -30.67 -4.60 1.48
N LEU A 441 -31.05 -5.82 1.04
CA LEU A 441 -30.74 -6.33 -0.30
C LEU A 441 -31.41 -5.53 -1.43
N GLU A 442 -32.59 -4.96 -1.19
CA GLU A 442 -33.32 -4.17 -2.19
C GLU A 442 -32.57 -2.86 -2.50
N SER A 443 -32.22 -2.11 -1.46
CA SER A 443 -31.45 -0.87 -1.60
C SER A 443 -30.07 -1.12 -2.23
N LEU A 444 -29.41 -2.21 -1.84
CA LEU A 444 -28.11 -2.60 -2.41
C LEU A 444 -28.24 -2.93 -3.91
N LYS A 445 -29.29 -3.65 -4.32
CA LYS A 445 -29.58 -3.96 -5.72
C LYS A 445 -29.83 -2.69 -6.53
N GLU A 446 -30.64 -1.77 -6.04
CA GLU A 446 -30.92 -0.50 -6.71
C GLU A 446 -29.65 0.33 -6.94
N GLU A 447 -28.77 0.41 -5.94
CA GLU A 447 -27.47 1.09 -6.05
C GLU A 447 -26.60 0.45 -7.14
N ILE A 448 -26.48 -0.87 -7.14
CA ILE A 448 -25.70 -1.64 -8.12
C ILE A 448 -26.25 -1.43 -9.53
N ASP A 449 -27.56 -1.52 -9.71
CA ASP A 449 -28.24 -1.35 -10.99
C ASP A 449 -28.07 0.07 -11.54
N SER A 450 -28.17 1.10 -10.68
CA SER A 450 -27.88 2.47 -11.05
C SER A 450 -26.42 2.62 -11.54
N HIS A 451 -25.45 1.97 -10.88
CA HIS A 451 -24.05 2.03 -11.31
C HIS A 451 -23.85 1.33 -12.67
N ARG A 452 -24.48 0.17 -12.89
CA ARG A 452 -24.43 -0.53 -14.19
C ARG A 452 -25.09 0.25 -15.32
N LYS A 453 -26.18 0.97 -15.04
CA LYS A 453 -26.83 1.87 -15.99
C LYS A 453 -25.87 3.00 -16.41
N ARG A 454 -25.24 3.68 -15.44
CA ARG A 454 -24.24 4.74 -15.70
C ARG A 454 -23.06 4.25 -16.54
N ILE A 455 -22.52 3.06 -16.25
CA ILE A 455 -21.42 2.47 -17.02
C ILE A 455 -21.84 2.25 -18.49
N ARG A 456 -23.05 1.73 -18.72
CA ARG A 456 -23.60 1.55 -20.07
C ARG A 456 -23.79 2.87 -20.80
N GLU A 457 -24.31 3.88 -20.12
CA GLU A 457 -24.56 5.21 -20.69
C GLU A 457 -23.27 5.93 -21.11
N LEU A 458 -22.19 5.76 -20.34
CA LEU A 458 -20.88 6.35 -20.61
C LEU A 458 -20.10 5.64 -21.72
N LYS A 459 -20.46 4.40 -22.07
CA LYS A 459 -19.76 3.60 -23.08
C LYS A 459 -19.83 4.28 -24.45
N GLY A 460 -18.68 4.73 -24.96
CA GLY A 460 -18.56 5.40 -26.25
C GLY A 460 -19.02 6.87 -26.27
N LYS A 461 -19.36 7.45 -25.12
CA LYS A 461 -19.73 8.87 -25.00
C LYS A 461 -18.64 9.70 -24.32
N LYS A 462 -18.75 11.03 -24.44
CA LYS A 462 -17.85 11.97 -23.74
C LYS A 462 -18.13 11.93 -22.25
N VAL A 463 -17.08 11.68 -21.45
CA VAL A 463 -17.15 11.70 -19.98
C VAL A 463 -17.26 13.15 -19.49
N PRO A 464 -18.21 13.48 -18.61
CA PRO A 464 -18.28 14.80 -17.97
C PRO A 464 -17.02 15.10 -17.14
N PRO A 465 -16.48 16.34 -17.16
CA PRO A 465 -15.29 16.70 -16.38
C PRO A 465 -15.40 16.38 -14.88
N GLU A 466 -16.59 16.53 -14.30
CA GLU A 466 -16.87 16.26 -12.89
C GLU A 466 -16.71 14.79 -12.49
N MET A 467 -16.84 13.87 -13.46
CA MET A 467 -16.66 12.43 -13.27
C MET A 467 -15.21 11.98 -13.48
N MET A 468 -14.32 12.91 -13.86
CA MET A 468 -12.90 12.60 -14.00
C MET A 468 -12.26 12.42 -12.61
N PRO A 469 -11.35 11.43 -12.46
CA PRO A 469 -10.64 11.27 -11.20
C PRO A 469 -9.82 12.52 -10.86
N LYS A 470 -9.98 13.04 -9.66
CA LYS A 470 -9.18 14.18 -9.18
C LYS A 470 -7.75 13.78 -8.90
N THR A 471 -6.81 14.66 -9.19
CA THR A 471 -5.38 14.44 -8.91
C THR A 471 -4.99 15.02 -7.54
N LEU A 472 -4.30 14.23 -6.72
CA LEU A 472 -3.92 14.58 -5.36
C LEU A 472 -2.43 14.33 -5.13
N LEU A 473 -1.72 15.33 -4.60
CA LEU A 473 -0.39 15.12 -4.02
C LEU A 473 -0.54 14.86 -2.52
N PHE A 474 -0.10 13.69 -2.05
CA PHE A 474 -0.10 13.34 -0.64
C PHE A 474 1.34 13.33 -0.08
N ILE A 475 1.62 14.18 0.90
CA ILE A 475 2.98 14.37 1.44
C ILE A 475 3.05 13.82 2.86
N VAL A 476 3.97 12.91 3.13
CA VAL A 476 4.21 12.32 4.47
C VAL A 476 5.66 12.55 4.92
N GLU A 477 5.97 12.37 6.22
CA GLU A 477 7.35 12.60 6.66
C GLU A 477 8.31 11.46 6.29
N SER A 478 7.87 10.19 6.37
CA SER A 478 8.77 9.04 6.22
C SER A 478 8.56 8.21 4.94
N PRO A 479 9.65 7.69 4.32
CA PRO A 479 9.55 6.84 3.13
C PRO A 479 8.83 5.50 3.35
N ASN A 480 8.90 4.95 4.57
CA ASN A 480 8.19 3.71 4.91
C ASN A 480 6.69 3.95 4.91
N LYS A 481 6.23 4.99 5.61
CA LYS A 481 4.83 5.40 5.62
C LYS A 481 4.30 5.62 4.20
N ALA A 482 5.06 6.32 3.35
CA ALA A 482 4.67 6.52 1.94
C ALA A 482 4.46 5.19 1.19
N ARG A 483 5.36 4.23 1.38
CA ARG A 483 5.30 2.91 0.73
C ARG A 483 4.16 2.06 1.28
N THR A 484 3.98 2.03 2.59
CA THR A 484 2.92 1.29 3.28
C THR A 484 1.55 1.77 2.80
N ILE A 485 1.30 3.09 2.87
CA ILE A 485 0.03 3.69 2.42
C ILE A 485 -0.24 3.36 0.95
N ALA A 486 0.75 3.55 0.07
CA ALA A 486 0.59 3.26 -1.35
C ALA A 486 0.27 1.78 -1.62
N SER A 487 0.77 0.87 -0.76
CA SER A 487 0.57 -0.58 -0.91
C SER A 487 -0.84 -1.06 -0.54
N PHE A 488 -1.57 -0.31 0.29
CA PHE A 488 -2.97 -0.63 0.64
C PHE A 488 -3.91 -0.53 -0.55
N PHE A 489 -3.57 0.30 -1.53
CA PHE A 489 -4.36 0.50 -2.75
C PHE A 489 -3.86 -0.34 -3.93
N GLY A 490 -3.07 -1.39 -3.64
CA GLY A 490 -2.51 -2.30 -4.62
C GLY A 490 -1.01 -2.09 -4.83
N ARG A 491 -0.52 -2.46 -6.03
CA ARG A 491 0.90 -2.26 -6.34
C ARG A 491 1.06 -0.86 -6.95
N PRO A 492 1.62 0.12 -6.23
CA PRO A 492 1.75 1.46 -6.77
C PRO A 492 2.75 1.50 -7.92
N SER A 493 2.53 2.42 -8.85
CA SER A 493 3.56 2.81 -9.82
C SER A 493 4.58 3.67 -9.10
N ARG A 494 5.88 3.38 -9.26
CA ARG A 494 6.93 4.17 -8.64
C ARG A 494 7.55 5.11 -9.66
N ARG A 495 7.60 6.40 -9.36
CA ARG A 495 8.41 7.41 -10.04
C ARG A 495 9.63 7.78 -9.19
N ASN A 496 10.68 8.25 -9.85
CA ASN A 496 11.88 8.79 -9.25
C ASN A 496 12.14 10.16 -9.87
N ILE A 497 11.71 11.21 -9.16
CA ILE A 497 11.76 12.59 -9.64
C ILE A 497 12.92 13.26 -8.94
N GLU A 498 13.98 13.57 -9.68
CA GLU A 498 15.24 14.08 -9.14
C GLU A 498 15.64 13.31 -7.87
N GLY A 499 15.72 11.98 -7.90
CA GLY A 499 16.16 11.17 -6.75
C GLY A 499 15.14 11.00 -5.60
N LEU A 500 14.00 11.71 -5.65
CA LEU A 500 12.90 11.54 -4.70
C LEU A 500 11.94 10.45 -5.21
N PRO A 501 11.74 9.36 -4.46
CA PRO A 501 10.73 8.36 -4.79
C PRO A 501 9.32 8.93 -4.62
N ALA A 502 8.51 8.84 -5.66
CA ALA A 502 7.07 9.10 -5.63
C ALA A 502 6.31 7.82 -5.97
N TYR A 503 5.16 7.62 -5.35
CA TYR A 503 4.31 6.45 -5.60
C TYR A 503 2.94 6.91 -6.07
N ASP A 504 2.55 6.50 -7.27
CA ASP A 504 1.24 6.81 -7.84
C ASP A 504 0.31 5.60 -7.69
N PHE A 505 -0.89 5.84 -7.16
CA PHE A 505 -1.94 4.85 -7.01
C PHE A 505 -3.33 5.49 -7.17
N SER A 506 -4.37 4.67 -7.30
CA SER A 506 -5.75 5.13 -7.38
C SER A 506 -6.51 4.72 -6.12
N THR A 507 -7.32 5.61 -5.56
CA THR A 507 -8.28 5.27 -4.49
C THR A 507 -9.64 4.87 -5.05
N GLY A 508 -9.82 4.92 -6.39
CA GLY A 508 -11.09 4.71 -7.08
C GLY A 508 -11.57 6.00 -7.77
N ASN A 509 -11.82 7.04 -7.01
CA ASN A 509 -12.26 8.34 -7.53
C ASN A 509 -11.13 9.40 -7.60
N GLN A 510 -9.94 9.09 -7.09
CA GLN A 510 -8.80 9.98 -7.08
C GLN A 510 -7.54 9.25 -7.54
N LEU A 511 -6.65 9.99 -8.22
CA LEU A 511 -5.29 9.58 -8.53
C LEU A 511 -4.35 10.27 -7.53
N VAL A 512 -3.70 9.48 -6.69
CA VAL A 512 -2.86 9.99 -5.60
C VAL A 512 -1.40 9.74 -5.94
N THR A 513 -0.60 10.80 -5.93
CA THR A 513 0.86 10.73 -5.88
C THR A 513 1.30 10.94 -4.44
N ILE A 514 1.84 9.91 -3.79
CA ILE A 514 2.41 10.02 -2.44
C ILE A 514 3.94 10.18 -2.48
N VAL A 515 4.46 11.12 -1.68
CA VAL A 515 5.89 11.40 -1.53
C VAL A 515 6.26 11.58 -0.06
N ALA A 516 7.50 11.24 0.29
CA ALA A 516 8.04 11.45 1.62
C ALA A 516 9.05 12.60 1.64
N THR A 517 8.98 13.47 2.65
CA THR A 517 9.97 14.56 2.80
C THR A 517 11.31 14.07 3.36
N GLY A 518 11.30 12.98 4.12
CA GLY A 518 12.46 12.49 4.87
C GLY A 518 12.65 13.19 6.22
N GLY A 519 11.59 13.77 6.78
CA GLY A 519 11.59 14.57 8.02
C GLY A 519 11.44 16.08 7.75
N HIS A 520 12.04 16.89 8.62
CA HIS A 520 12.07 18.35 8.48
C HIS A 520 12.79 18.77 7.20
N VAL A 521 12.21 19.75 6.51
CA VAL A 521 12.80 20.37 5.29
C VAL A 521 13.56 21.66 5.60
N VAL A 522 13.28 22.29 6.74
CA VAL A 522 13.97 23.50 7.20
C VAL A 522 14.20 23.42 8.72
N ASP A 523 15.19 24.14 9.21
CA ASP A 523 15.45 24.32 10.64
C ASP A 523 15.99 25.73 10.92
N LEU A 524 15.99 26.15 12.18
CA LEU A 524 16.46 27.47 12.59
C LEU A 524 17.91 27.69 12.16
N SER A 525 18.15 28.85 11.54
CA SER A 525 19.48 29.35 11.23
C SER A 525 20.35 29.38 12.49
N THR A 526 21.66 29.24 12.30
CA THR A 526 22.65 29.40 13.37
C THR A 526 23.44 30.71 13.26
N LYS A 527 23.21 31.50 12.20
CA LYS A 527 23.95 32.75 11.94
C LYS A 527 23.13 34.01 12.10
N GLU A 528 21.83 33.92 11.85
CA GLU A 528 20.94 35.08 11.80
C GLU A 528 20.42 35.42 13.19
N GLY A 529 20.41 36.72 13.53
CA GLY A 529 19.88 37.22 14.81
C GLY A 529 20.47 36.54 16.05
N TYR A 530 19.67 36.47 17.11
CA TYR A 530 20.02 35.77 18.34
C TYR A 530 19.75 34.26 18.19
N HIS A 531 20.80 33.52 17.84
CA HIS A 531 20.80 32.06 17.63
C HIS A 531 19.73 31.54 16.64
N GLY A 532 19.38 32.35 15.63
CA GLY A 532 18.39 32.03 14.59
C GLY A 532 17.08 32.83 14.68
N VAL A 533 16.98 33.79 15.61
CA VAL A 533 15.76 34.59 15.83
C VAL A 533 16.10 36.07 15.79
N LEU A 534 15.46 36.82 14.91
CA LEU A 534 15.53 38.28 14.90
C LEU A 534 14.62 38.82 16.01
N VAL A 535 15.10 39.83 16.74
CA VAL A 535 14.40 40.44 17.87
C VAL A 535 14.32 41.94 17.60
N GLU A 536 13.12 42.43 17.30
CA GLU A 536 12.83 43.84 16.99
C GLU A 536 11.54 44.25 17.69
N ASP A 537 11.55 45.29 18.52
CA ASP A 537 10.35 45.91 19.14
C ASP A 537 9.27 44.90 19.63
N ASP A 538 9.66 43.97 20.52
CA ASP A 538 8.83 42.87 21.07
C ASP A 538 8.33 41.82 20.05
N LEU A 539 8.79 41.89 18.81
CA LEU A 539 8.56 40.88 17.78
C LEU A 539 9.73 39.89 17.70
N PHE A 540 9.41 38.60 17.80
CA PHE A 540 10.37 37.51 17.61
C PHE A 540 10.13 36.85 16.25
N VAL A 541 11.08 37.00 15.34
CA VAL A 541 10.98 36.46 13.97
C VAL A 541 11.99 35.33 13.78
N PRO A 542 11.56 34.06 13.78
CA PRO A 542 12.47 32.93 13.58
C PRO A 542 12.88 32.82 12.12
N VAL A 543 14.18 32.68 11.87
CA VAL A 543 14.75 32.55 10.52
C VAL A 543 15.10 31.10 10.24
N TYR A 544 14.56 30.55 9.16
CA TYR A 544 14.72 29.14 8.77
C TYR A 544 15.58 28.98 7.52
N CYS A 545 16.46 27.97 7.51
CA CYS A 545 17.29 27.58 6.38
C CYS A 545 17.01 26.14 5.97
N THR A 546 17.36 25.75 4.73
CA THR A 546 17.21 24.36 4.28
C THR A 546 18.13 23.43 5.08
N LEU A 547 17.58 22.30 5.50
CA LEU A 547 18.34 21.30 6.23
C LEU A 547 19.26 20.52 5.28
N LYS A 548 20.52 20.37 5.69
CA LYS A 548 21.55 19.61 4.98
C LYS A 548 21.97 18.40 5.82
N ARG A 549 22.17 17.26 5.17
CA ARG A 549 22.65 16.03 5.83
C ARG A 549 23.86 15.47 5.10
N CYS A 550 24.96 15.27 5.82
CA CYS A 550 26.13 14.60 5.27
C CYS A 550 25.83 13.12 4.98
N GLN A 551 26.08 12.65 3.77
CA GLN A 551 25.90 11.24 3.39
C GLN A 551 27.04 10.32 3.88
N VAL A 552 28.12 10.90 4.41
CA VAL A 552 29.27 10.15 4.95
C VAL A 552 29.13 9.92 6.45
N CYS A 553 29.00 10.98 7.25
CA CYS A 553 28.93 10.87 8.72
C CYS A 553 27.51 11.03 9.30
N GLY A 554 26.52 11.40 8.47
CA GLY A 554 25.13 11.56 8.91
C GLY A 554 24.81 12.88 9.62
N TYR A 555 25.81 13.73 9.91
CA TYR A 555 25.62 15.00 10.61
C TYR A 555 24.66 15.93 9.86
N GLN A 556 23.76 16.57 10.60
CA GLN A 556 22.77 17.52 10.09
C GLN A 556 23.17 18.95 10.44
N PHE A 557 23.02 19.87 9.49
CA PHE A 557 23.39 21.27 9.64
C PHE A 557 22.58 22.15 8.68
N THR A 558 22.56 23.45 8.94
CA THR A 558 21.82 24.43 8.13
C THR A 558 22.73 25.27 7.24
N GLU A 559 24.00 25.44 7.61
CA GLU A 559 24.92 26.42 7.03
C GLU A 559 26.21 25.83 6.47
N GLY A 560 26.67 26.32 5.32
CA GLY A 560 27.89 25.85 4.63
C GLY A 560 27.64 24.83 3.51
N GLU A 561 28.67 24.60 2.69
CA GLU A 561 28.64 23.65 1.55
C GLU A 561 29.24 22.28 1.88
N ASN A 562 30.22 22.26 2.78
CA ASN A 562 30.88 21.04 3.25
C ASN A 562 30.39 20.65 4.64
N CYS A 563 30.49 19.36 4.97
CA CYS A 563 30.15 18.88 6.30
C CYS A 563 31.08 19.53 7.35
N PRO A 564 30.56 20.17 8.40
CA PRO A 564 31.38 20.83 9.42
C PRO A 564 32.12 19.84 10.34
N VAL A 565 31.75 18.54 10.30
CA VAL A 565 32.35 17.49 11.13
C VAL A 565 33.43 16.71 10.38
N CYS A 566 33.15 16.27 9.14
CA CYS A 566 34.08 15.42 8.38
C CYS A 566 34.61 16.06 7.08
N GLY A 567 34.26 17.31 6.77
CA GLY A 567 34.73 18.03 5.57
C GLY A 567 34.16 17.55 4.22
N SER A 568 33.38 16.46 4.20
CA SER A 568 32.83 15.90 2.96
C SER A 568 31.90 16.87 2.22
N SER A 569 32.02 16.90 0.89
CA SER A 569 31.11 17.60 -0.03
C SER A 569 29.89 16.76 -0.46
N ASN A 570 29.81 15.49 -0.04
CA ASN A 570 28.67 14.62 -0.36
C ASN A 570 27.48 14.92 0.57
N ILE A 571 26.78 16.00 0.25
CA ILE A 571 25.71 16.57 1.06
C ILE A 571 24.36 16.39 0.37
N LEU A 572 23.37 15.93 1.14
CA LEU A 572 21.97 15.94 0.73
C LEU A 572 21.29 17.18 1.30
N ASP A 573 20.91 18.10 0.41
CA ASP A 573 20.16 19.32 0.75
C ASP A 573 18.67 19.13 0.48
N SER A 574 17.85 19.41 1.49
CA SER A 574 16.38 19.42 1.42
C SER A 574 15.82 20.42 0.40
N LYS A 575 16.60 21.40 -0.06
CA LYS A 575 16.27 22.28 -1.19
C LYS A 575 15.85 21.48 -2.44
N ARG A 576 16.49 20.32 -2.66
CA ARG A 576 16.13 19.40 -3.73
C ARG A 576 14.72 18.83 -3.53
N THR A 577 14.40 18.37 -2.32
CA THR A 577 13.06 17.90 -1.95
C THR A 577 12.03 19.00 -2.19
N LEU A 578 12.29 20.23 -1.73
CA LEU A 578 11.38 21.37 -1.92
C LEU A 578 11.11 21.68 -3.40
N ARG A 579 12.13 21.61 -4.26
CA ARG A 579 11.94 21.79 -5.71
C ARG A 579 10.99 20.74 -6.29
N VAL A 580 11.17 19.47 -5.91
CA VAL A 580 10.30 18.37 -6.35
C VAL A 580 8.89 18.54 -5.81
N LEU A 581 8.71 18.93 -4.54
CA LEU A 581 7.40 19.17 -3.95
C LEU A 581 6.66 20.31 -4.66
N ARG A 582 7.32 21.43 -4.95
CA ARG A 582 6.73 22.56 -5.68
C ARG A 582 6.27 22.17 -7.08
N ARG A 583 7.08 21.35 -7.77
CA ARG A 583 6.71 20.80 -9.08
C ARG A 583 5.48 19.91 -8.99
N LEU A 584 5.47 18.97 -8.05
CA LEU A 584 4.34 18.06 -7.87
C LEU A 584 3.08 18.81 -7.42
N ALA A 585 3.22 19.86 -6.61
CA ALA A 585 2.10 20.70 -6.21
C ALA A 585 1.46 21.40 -7.41
N PHE A 586 2.27 21.81 -8.40
CA PHE A 586 1.77 22.36 -9.66
C PHE A 586 1.11 21.31 -10.57
N GLU A 587 1.57 20.05 -10.52
CA GLU A 587 1.03 18.95 -11.34
C GLU A 587 -0.32 18.41 -10.84
N ASN A 588 -0.70 18.68 -9.58
CA ASN A 588 -1.89 18.12 -8.94
C ASN A 588 -2.91 19.21 -8.58
N GLU A 589 -4.20 18.88 -8.64
CA GLU A 589 -5.27 19.82 -8.28
C GLU A 589 -5.23 20.21 -6.80
N ARG A 590 -4.93 19.27 -5.90
CA ARG A 590 -4.85 19.53 -4.46
C ARG A 590 -3.61 18.91 -3.84
N VAL A 591 -3.11 19.55 -2.78
CA VAL A 591 -2.04 19.02 -1.94
C VAL A 591 -2.59 18.70 -0.56
N ILE A 592 -2.25 17.52 -0.06
CA ILE A 592 -2.65 17.01 1.23
C ILE A 592 -1.39 16.65 2.00
N ILE A 593 -1.25 17.13 3.23
CA ILE A 593 -0.11 16.84 4.09
C ILE A 593 -0.56 15.90 5.21
N GLY A 594 -0.01 14.69 5.20
CA GLY A 594 -0.29 13.59 6.12
C GLY A 594 0.87 13.26 7.04
N THR A 595 1.47 14.29 7.66
CA THR A 595 2.49 14.10 8.69
C THR A 595 1.90 13.57 9.99
N ASP A 596 2.77 13.14 10.91
CA ASP A 596 2.39 12.66 12.24
C ASP A 596 1.43 13.60 12.99
N PRO A 597 0.48 13.07 13.78
CA PRO A 597 -0.56 13.84 14.45
C PRO A 597 -0.06 14.56 15.73
N ASP A 598 1.17 15.05 15.75
CA ASP A 598 1.77 15.79 16.87
C ASP A 598 2.16 17.23 16.46
N VAL A 599 2.72 17.99 17.40
CA VAL A 599 3.17 19.38 17.14
C VAL A 599 4.35 19.44 16.17
N GLU A 600 5.18 18.40 16.12
CA GLU A 600 6.32 18.29 15.21
C GLU A 600 5.85 18.09 13.77
N GLY A 601 4.95 17.13 13.56
CA GLY A 601 4.31 16.89 12.28
C GLY A 601 3.49 18.10 11.81
N GLU A 602 2.86 18.83 12.72
CA GLU A 602 2.13 20.05 12.37
C GLU A 602 3.08 21.17 11.89
N LYS A 603 4.25 21.34 12.52
CA LYS A 603 5.29 22.25 12.02
C LYS A 603 5.78 21.86 10.63
N ILE A 604 6.11 20.58 10.42
CA ILE A 604 6.54 20.10 9.10
C ILE A 604 5.48 20.42 8.04
N ALA A 605 4.21 20.20 8.37
CA ALA A 605 3.11 20.55 7.48
C ALA A 605 3.06 22.05 7.17
N TRP A 606 3.21 22.90 8.19
CA TRP A 606 3.22 24.35 8.03
C TRP A 606 4.36 24.85 7.14
N ASP A 607 5.57 24.30 7.31
CA ASP A 607 6.72 24.65 6.46
C ASP A 607 6.47 24.32 5.01
N ILE A 608 6.04 23.09 4.76
CA ILE A 608 5.79 22.59 3.42
C ILE A 608 4.69 23.43 2.78
N ALA A 609 3.56 23.61 3.48
CA ALA A 609 2.44 24.40 2.99
C ALA A 609 2.87 25.83 2.63
N SER A 610 3.61 26.50 3.52
CA SER A 610 4.13 27.85 3.28
C SER A 610 5.04 27.92 2.06
N LEU A 611 5.89 26.90 1.87
CA LEU A 611 6.87 26.85 0.77
C LEU A 611 6.29 26.41 -0.58
N ILE A 612 5.11 25.78 -0.61
CA ILE A 612 4.43 25.34 -1.83
C ILE A 612 3.20 26.18 -2.20
N ARG A 613 2.66 26.99 -1.28
CA ARG A 613 1.45 27.80 -1.50
C ARG A 613 1.45 28.63 -2.80
N PRO A 614 2.59 29.19 -3.25
CA PRO A 614 2.63 29.89 -4.54
C PRO A 614 2.33 29.00 -5.77
N PHE A 615 2.49 27.68 -5.64
CA PHE A 615 2.32 26.69 -6.71
C PHE A 615 0.98 25.94 -6.65
N SER A 616 0.35 25.90 -5.47
CA SER A 616 -0.97 25.32 -5.28
C SER A 616 -1.71 26.07 -4.17
N LYS A 617 -2.94 26.51 -4.45
CA LYS A 617 -3.78 27.22 -3.48
C LYS A 617 -4.48 26.26 -2.51
N ASP A 618 -4.80 25.06 -2.99
CA ASP A 618 -5.56 24.04 -2.27
C ASP A 618 -4.61 23.11 -1.49
N VAL A 619 -4.13 23.59 -0.34
CA VAL A 619 -3.24 22.83 0.56
C VAL A 619 -3.97 22.52 1.87
N PHE A 620 -4.13 21.24 2.16
CA PHE A 620 -4.86 20.74 3.34
C PHE A 620 -4.00 19.83 4.21
N ARG A 621 -4.44 19.64 5.45
CA ARG A 621 -3.86 18.71 6.43
C ARG A 621 -4.80 17.51 6.62
N ALA A 622 -4.24 16.30 6.55
CA ALA A 622 -4.94 15.05 6.84
C ALA A 622 -4.35 14.41 8.10
N GLU A 623 -5.16 14.22 9.14
CA GLU A 623 -4.73 13.67 10.43
C GLU A 623 -5.21 12.23 10.59
N PHE A 624 -4.29 11.31 10.88
CA PHE A 624 -4.61 9.90 11.14
C PHE A 624 -3.71 9.37 12.26
N HIS A 625 -4.29 8.52 13.11
CA HIS A 625 -3.64 7.96 14.29
C HIS A 625 -3.20 6.50 14.09
N GLU A 626 -3.43 5.97 12.89
CA GLU A 626 -3.07 4.62 12.46
C GLU A 626 -2.82 4.65 10.94
N VAL A 627 -1.87 3.83 10.49
CA VAL A 627 -1.54 3.73 9.06
C VAL A 627 -2.29 2.52 8.50
N THR A 628 -3.60 2.67 8.29
CA THR A 628 -4.49 1.62 7.75
C THR A 628 -5.25 2.16 6.53
N ARG A 629 -5.78 1.28 5.67
CA ARG A 629 -6.53 1.72 4.48
C ARG A 629 -7.75 2.58 4.87
N SER A 630 -8.50 2.12 5.87
CA SER A 630 -9.71 2.79 6.38
C SER A 630 -9.39 4.17 6.97
N ALA A 631 -8.35 4.28 7.79
CA ALA A 631 -7.96 5.56 8.37
C ALA A 631 -7.47 6.56 7.33
N ILE A 632 -6.73 6.12 6.31
CA ILE A 632 -6.30 7.01 5.22
C ILE A 632 -7.49 7.48 4.38
N ILE A 633 -8.43 6.60 4.02
CA ILE A 633 -9.65 7.01 3.29
C ILE A 633 -10.44 8.02 4.11
N LYS A 634 -10.62 7.77 5.42
CA LYS A 634 -11.31 8.68 6.32
C LYS A 634 -10.59 10.04 6.42
N ALA A 635 -9.27 10.04 6.60
CA ALA A 635 -8.48 11.25 6.68
C ALA A 635 -8.51 12.08 5.37
N LEU A 636 -8.62 11.42 4.20
CA LEU A 636 -8.80 12.10 2.91
C LEU A 636 -10.20 12.71 2.75
N SER A 637 -11.22 12.20 3.46
CA SER A 637 -12.57 12.80 3.49
C SER A 637 -12.73 13.89 4.56
N GLU A 638 -11.97 13.83 5.65
CA GLU A 638 -12.02 14.76 6.79
C GLU A 638 -10.79 15.68 6.80
N LEU A 639 -10.62 16.45 5.72
CA LEU A 639 -9.51 17.40 5.58
C LEU A 639 -9.72 18.62 6.48
N ARG A 640 -8.63 19.15 7.05
CA ARG A 640 -8.62 20.37 7.85
C ARG A 640 -7.50 21.33 7.44
N ASP A 641 -7.57 22.56 7.93
CA ASP A 641 -6.45 23.50 7.86
C ASP A 641 -5.37 23.17 8.89
N ILE A 642 -4.19 23.73 8.67
CA ILE A 642 -3.04 23.61 9.59
C ILE A 642 -3.30 24.44 10.85
N SER A 643 -3.09 23.84 12.01
CA SER A 643 -3.30 24.46 13.31
C SER A 643 -2.14 25.37 13.68
N GLU A 644 -2.34 26.68 13.54
CA GLU A 644 -1.33 27.68 13.94
C GLU A 644 -0.92 27.56 15.41
N ASN A 645 -1.84 27.19 16.31
CA ASN A 645 -1.53 27.05 17.73
C ASN A 645 -0.51 25.92 17.99
N ARG A 646 -0.67 24.78 17.31
CA ARG A 646 0.29 23.68 17.40
C ARG A 646 1.64 24.06 16.80
N VAL A 647 1.64 24.82 15.70
CA VAL A 647 2.87 25.36 15.09
C VAL A 647 3.57 26.32 16.04
N LYS A 648 2.86 27.31 16.61
CA LYS A 648 3.41 28.26 17.59
C LYS A 648 3.98 27.52 18.80
N ALA A 649 3.30 26.51 19.32
CA ALA A 649 3.81 25.67 20.41
C ALA A 649 5.13 24.96 20.03
N GLN A 650 5.24 24.45 18.81
CA GLN A 650 6.48 23.84 18.32
C GLN A 650 7.60 24.88 18.17
N ILE A 651 7.31 26.06 17.64
CA ILE A 651 8.28 27.16 17.46
C ILE A 651 8.83 27.60 18.81
N VAL A 652 7.96 27.87 19.79
CA VAL A 652 8.36 28.28 21.14
C VAL A 652 9.25 27.22 21.78
N ARG A 653 8.83 25.94 21.74
CA ARG A 653 9.65 24.83 22.26
C ARG A 653 11.02 24.77 21.57
N ARG A 654 11.07 24.93 20.25
CA ARG A 654 12.32 24.86 19.47
C ARG A 654 13.27 26.02 19.81
N ILE A 655 12.73 27.23 20.00
CA ILE A 655 13.50 28.42 20.40
C ILE A 655 14.01 28.26 21.83
N GLU A 656 13.15 27.84 22.77
CA GLU A 656 13.52 27.60 24.17
C GLU A 656 14.67 26.59 24.27
N ASP A 657 14.55 25.44 23.59
CA ASP A 657 15.58 24.41 23.57
C ASP A 657 16.87 24.92 22.89
N ARG A 658 16.76 25.79 21.87
CA ARG A 658 17.92 26.38 21.18
C ARG A 658 18.66 27.37 22.08
N TRP A 659 17.96 28.35 22.65
CA TRP A 659 18.56 29.40 23.47
C TRP A 659 19.15 28.84 24.77
N ILE A 660 18.35 28.12 25.56
CA ILE A 660 18.82 27.54 26.82
C ILE A 660 19.93 26.52 26.54
N GLY A 661 19.76 25.68 25.51
CA GLY A 661 20.74 24.67 25.16
C GLY A 661 22.08 25.27 24.73
N PHE A 662 22.09 26.25 23.82
CA PHE A 662 23.34 26.87 23.35
C PHE A 662 24.05 27.63 24.47
N GLU A 663 23.34 28.47 25.22
CA GLU A 663 23.94 29.29 26.29
C GLU A 663 24.55 28.42 27.40
N LEU A 664 23.78 27.45 27.91
CA LEU A 664 24.29 26.55 28.95
C LEU A 664 25.43 25.66 28.43
N SER A 665 25.36 25.20 27.19
CA SER A 665 26.45 24.41 26.59
C SER A 665 27.72 25.24 26.47
N GLN A 666 27.64 26.50 26.03
CA GLN A 666 28.81 27.39 25.96
C GLN A 666 29.43 27.65 27.34
N ILE A 667 28.62 27.78 28.39
CA ILE A 667 29.11 27.89 29.76
C ILE A 667 29.87 26.61 30.16
N LEU A 668 29.28 25.42 29.96
CA LEU A 668 29.94 24.14 30.26
C LEU A 668 31.24 23.97 29.48
N GLN A 669 31.23 24.26 28.18
CA GLN A 669 32.40 24.11 27.32
C GLN A 669 33.54 25.04 27.75
N ARG A 670 33.23 26.25 28.25
CA ARG A 670 34.23 27.15 28.85
C ARG A 670 34.80 26.61 30.16
N VAL A 671 33.93 26.16 31.06
CA VAL A 671 34.33 25.67 32.40
C VAL A 671 35.14 24.38 32.30
N PHE A 672 34.69 23.41 31.52
CA PHE A 672 35.31 22.09 31.41
C PHE A 672 36.30 21.97 30.22
N LYS A 673 36.48 23.04 29.44
CA LYS A 673 37.34 23.10 28.24
C LYS A 673 37.09 21.97 27.22
N ASN A 674 35.87 21.47 27.15
CA ASN A 674 35.47 20.38 26.26
C ASN A 674 34.28 20.79 25.41
N ARG A 675 34.50 20.98 24.10
CA ARG A 675 33.49 21.40 23.11
C ARG A 675 32.40 20.36 22.85
N ASN A 676 32.57 19.12 23.29
CA ASN A 676 31.60 18.04 23.11
C ASN A 676 30.54 17.98 24.22
N LEU A 677 30.61 18.88 25.21
CA LEU A 677 29.60 18.96 26.27
C LEU A 677 28.37 19.74 25.80
N SER A 678 27.21 19.22 26.19
CA SER A 678 25.91 19.83 25.97
C SER A 678 25.13 19.93 27.28
N ALA A 679 24.34 20.99 27.39
CA ALA A 679 23.32 21.15 28.41
C ALA A 679 21.99 21.44 27.72
N GLY A 680 20.89 21.09 28.40
CA GLY A 680 19.56 21.34 27.91
C GLY A 680 18.56 21.35 29.04
N ARG A 681 17.43 22.03 28.82
CA ARG A 681 16.38 22.26 29.82
C ARG A 681 15.86 20.97 30.48
N ALA A 682 15.71 19.88 29.72
CA ALA A 682 15.23 18.59 30.24
C ALA A 682 16.37 17.62 30.62
N GLN A 683 17.47 17.62 29.86
CA GLN A 683 18.61 16.74 30.08
C GLN A 683 19.29 17.04 31.42
N THR A 684 19.48 18.33 31.75
CA THR A 684 20.20 18.74 32.95
C THR A 684 19.49 18.34 34.25
N PRO A 685 18.17 18.60 34.43
CA PRO A 685 17.43 18.11 35.60
C PRO A 685 17.39 16.58 35.70
N THR A 686 17.22 15.89 34.57
CA THR A 686 17.19 14.41 34.54
C THR A 686 18.51 13.81 35.04
N LEU A 687 19.65 14.36 34.58
CA LEU A 687 20.96 13.97 35.08
C LEU A 687 21.09 14.28 36.58
N GLY A 688 20.54 15.41 37.03
CA GLY A 688 20.44 15.76 38.45
C GLY A 688 19.72 14.69 39.28
N TRP A 689 18.55 14.20 38.81
CA TRP A 689 17.82 13.12 39.48
C TRP A 689 18.61 11.80 39.52
N ILE A 690 19.32 11.46 38.44
CA ILE A 690 20.19 10.27 38.41
C ILE A 690 21.29 10.38 39.46
N ILE A 691 21.97 11.53 39.53
CA ILE A 691 23.02 11.80 40.52
C ILE A 691 22.45 11.73 41.94
N GLN A 692 21.30 12.35 42.17
CA GLN A 692 20.64 12.33 43.47
C GLN A 692 20.25 10.90 43.87
N ARG A 693 19.65 10.14 42.96
CA ARG A 693 19.28 8.74 43.20
C ARG A 693 20.50 7.87 43.48
N TYR A 694 21.61 8.12 42.79
CA TYR A 694 22.87 7.42 43.07
C TYR A 694 23.40 7.75 44.47
N LYS A 695 23.36 9.03 44.88
CA LYS A 695 23.73 9.44 46.25
C LYS A 695 22.82 8.83 47.31
N GLU A 696 21.52 8.74 47.05
CA GLU A 696 20.54 8.06 47.91
C GLU A 696 20.85 6.58 48.02
N HIS A 697 21.13 5.91 46.91
CA HIS A 697 21.48 4.48 46.87
C HIS A 697 22.76 4.14 47.66
N LEU A 698 23.72 5.07 47.77
CA LEU A 698 24.93 4.89 48.57
C LEU A 698 24.67 4.97 50.09
N LYS A 699 23.51 5.48 50.52
CA LYS A 699 23.15 5.47 51.94
C LYS A 699 22.88 4.02 52.36
N ARG A 700 23.54 3.59 53.44
CA ARG A 700 23.28 2.27 54.03
C ARG A 700 21.94 2.29 54.72
N GLU A 701 21.06 1.39 54.32
CA GLU A 701 19.82 1.09 55.02
C GLU A 701 19.92 -0.34 55.57
N ASP A 702 19.60 -0.51 56.85
CA ASP A 702 19.48 -1.84 57.42
C ASP A 702 18.28 -2.54 56.77
N ILE A 703 18.45 -3.78 56.32
CA ILE A 703 17.38 -4.59 55.77
C ILE A 703 17.34 -5.88 56.57
N THR A 704 16.15 -6.27 57.01
CA THR A 704 15.92 -7.57 57.62
C THR A 704 15.26 -8.49 56.61
N LEU A 705 15.89 -9.63 56.34
CA LEU A 705 15.34 -10.71 55.52
C LEU A 705 14.86 -11.82 56.45
N ILE A 706 13.59 -12.20 56.33
CA ILE A 706 12.99 -13.31 57.08
C ILE A 706 12.69 -14.41 56.07
N GLU A 707 13.32 -15.57 56.23
CA GLU A 707 13.16 -16.74 55.36
C GLU A 707 12.98 -18.00 56.22
N GLY A 708 11.99 -18.83 55.89
CA GLY A 708 11.68 -20.06 56.64
C GLY A 708 10.21 -20.46 56.51
N ASP A 709 9.90 -21.75 56.64
CA ASP A 709 8.53 -22.29 56.60
C ASP A 709 7.69 -21.84 55.39
N GLY A 710 8.32 -21.63 54.23
CA GLY A 710 7.66 -21.18 52.99
C GLY A 710 7.40 -19.67 52.90
N ILE A 711 7.91 -18.88 53.84
CA ILE A 711 7.75 -17.42 53.90
C ILE A 711 9.04 -16.72 53.50
N HIS A 712 8.94 -15.68 52.67
CA HIS A 712 10.02 -14.75 52.35
C HIS A 712 9.54 -13.30 52.52
N PHE A 713 10.01 -12.62 53.57
CA PHE A 713 9.74 -11.20 53.79
C PHE A 713 11.02 -10.37 53.74
N ARG A 714 10.93 -9.23 53.07
CA ARG A 714 11.93 -8.17 53.14
C ARG A 714 11.34 -7.00 53.89
N ILE A 715 11.94 -6.66 55.03
CA ILE A 715 11.53 -5.53 55.87
C ILE A 715 12.63 -4.46 55.82
N GLU A 716 12.23 -3.22 55.54
CA GLU A 716 13.10 -2.05 55.65
C GLU A 716 13.35 -1.75 57.14
N GLY A 717 14.62 -1.66 57.53
CA GLY A 717 15.06 -1.50 58.91
C GLY A 717 15.54 -2.80 59.57
N LYS A 718 16.06 -2.65 60.80
CA LYS A 718 16.53 -3.76 61.63
C LYS A 718 15.42 -4.28 62.54
N VAL A 719 14.99 -5.50 62.31
CA VAL A 719 14.02 -6.21 63.15
C VAL A 719 14.72 -7.39 63.82
N GLY A 720 14.84 -7.32 65.14
CA GLY A 720 15.48 -8.37 65.93
C GLY A 720 17.00 -8.50 65.73
N LYS A 721 17.53 -9.68 66.06
CA LYS A 721 18.94 -10.05 65.86
C LYS A 721 19.01 -11.10 64.74
N PRO A 722 20.09 -11.14 63.94
CA PRO A 722 20.32 -12.23 63.00
C PRO A 722 20.33 -13.58 63.72
N GLY A 723 19.59 -14.55 63.19
CA GLY A 723 19.48 -15.90 63.75
C GLY A 723 18.07 -16.47 63.64
N GLU A 724 17.87 -17.68 64.17
CA GLU A 724 16.54 -18.29 64.26
C GLU A 724 15.61 -17.45 65.13
N ALA A 725 14.43 -17.14 64.61
CA ALA A 725 13.41 -16.37 65.30
C ALA A 725 12.04 -17.01 65.05
N LYS A 726 11.15 -16.90 66.04
CA LYS A 726 9.74 -17.30 65.90
C LYS A 726 8.91 -16.12 65.43
N ALA A 727 8.22 -16.26 64.30
CA ALA A 727 7.24 -15.28 63.81
C ALA A 727 5.81 -15.74 64.15
N TYR A 728 4.96 -14.80 64.58
CA TYR A 728 3.54 -15.06 64.82
C TYR A 728 2.73 -14.45 63.68
N VAL A 729 2.06 -15.30 62.90
CA VAL A 729 1.17 -14.85 61.81
C VAL A 729 -0.26 -14.79 62.36
N LYS A 730 -0.90 -13.63 62.23
CA LYS A 730 -2.32 -13.42 62.53
C LYS A 730 -3.03 -13.00 61.26
N VAL A 731 -4.00 -13.77 60.81
CA VAL A 731 -4.88 -13.38 59.69
C VAL A 731 -5.77 -12.23 60.17
N VAL A 732 -5.66 -11.07 59.53
CA VAL A 732 -6.38 -9.85 59.91
C VAL A 732 -7.70 -9.72 59.14
N ALA A 733 -7.70 -10.03 57.84
CA ALA A 733 -8.87 -10.05 56.98
C ALA A 733 -8.59 -10.87 55.71
N GLU A 734 -9.63 -11.46 55.13
CA GLU A 734 -9.60 -12.09 53.80
C GLU A 734 -10.70 -11.48 52.94
N GLU A 735 -10.35 -10.99 51.77
CA GLU A 735 -11.28 -10.32 50.85
C GLU A 735 -11.07 -10.82 49.42
N TYR A 736 -12.18 -11.09 48.73
CA TYR A 736 -12.17 -11.39 47.29
C TYR A 736 -12.29 -10.09 46.50
N VAL A 737 -11.17 -9.63 45.94
CA VAL A 737 -11.11 -8.41 45.13
C VAL A 737 -11.06 -8.76 43.65
N ASN A 738 -11.98 -8.22 42.86
CA ASN A 738 -11.88 -8.28 41.41
C ASN A 738 -10.89 -7.22 40.92
N VAL A 739 -9.68 -7.65 40.55
CA VAL A 739 -8.62 -6.77 40.04
C VAL A 739 -8.78 -6.60 38.53
N PRO A 740 -9.12 -5.39 38.04
CA PRO A 740 -9.18 -5.16 36.61
C PRO A 740 -7.78 -5.25 35.99
N PRO A 741 -7.61 -5.77 34.76
CA PRO A 741 -6.36 -5.66 34.03
C PRO A 741 -5.92 -4.21 33.84
N PRO A 742 -4.60 -3.98 33.66
CA PRO A 742 -4.03 -2.66 33.46
C PRO A 742 -4.60 -1.96 32.21
N PRO A 743 -4.51 -0.62 32.13
CA PRO A 743 -4.93 0.11 30.96
C PRO A 743 -4.04 -0.20 29.73
N PRO A 744 -4.49 0.14 28.52
CA PRO A 744 -3.66 0.09 27.31
C PRO A 744 -2.44 1.01 27.44
N PHE A 745 -1.32 0.61 26.84
CA PHE A 745 -0.06 1.35 26.93
C PHE A 745 -0.12 2.77 26.38
N THR A 746 0.35 3.73 27.18
CA THR A 746 0.87 5.03 26.74
C THR A 746 2.36 4.93 26.40
N THR A 747 2.96 6.01 25.87
CA THR A 747 4.39 6.02 25.52
C THR A 747 5.29 5.69 26.71
N ASP A 748 5.02 6.29 27.88
CA ASP A 748 5.82 6.09 29.09
C ASP A 748 5.67 4.67 29.65
N GLU A 749 4.45 4.12 29.67
CA GLU A 749 4.21 2.73 30.08
C GLU A 749 4.87 1.73 29.13
N MET A 750 4.75 1.94 27.82
CA MET A 750 5.41 1.12 26.81
C MET A 750 6.93 1.11 27.01
N LEU A 751 7.55 2.28 27.23
CA LEU A 751 8.99 2.40 27.45
C LEU A 751 9.42 1.69 28.74
N LYS A 752 8.65 1.86 29.82
CA LYS A 752 8.90 1.24 31.12
C LYS A 752 8.81 -0.29 31.03
N GLU A 753 7.74 -0.82 30.42
CA GLU A 753 7.53 -2.26 30.32
C GLU A 753 8.49 -2.93 29.34
N ALA A 754 8.81 -2.28 28.21
CA ALA A 754 9.84 -2.76 27.30
C ALA A 754 11.20 -2.85 27.98
N ASN A 755 11.57 -1.86 28.79
CA ASN A 755 12.81 -1.92 29.56
C ASN A 755 12.76 -3.01 30.65
N ARG A 756 11.65 -3.13 31.38
CA ARG A 756 11.49 -4.10 32.47
C ARG A 756 11.56 -5.54 31.97
N ILE A 757 10.80 -5.85 30.91
CA ILE A 757 10.60 -7.20 30.39
C ILE A 757 11.67 -7.55 29.34
N LEU A 758 11.84 -6.72 28.31
CA LEU A 758 12.69 -7.02 27.15
C LEU A 758 14.12 -6.50 27.30
N LYS A 759 14.39 -5.68 28.33
CA LYS A 759 15.70 -5.03 28.57
C LYS A 759 16.12 -4.06 27.45
N PHE A 760 15.18 -3.57 26.67
CA PHE A 760 15.44 -2.57 25.64
C PHE A 760 15.66 -1.19 26.24
N GLY A 761 16.56 -0.42 25.62
CA GLY A 761 16.73 1.00 25.93
C GLY A 761 15.64 1.86 25.30
N ALA A 762 15.35 3.03 25.87
CA ALA A 762 14.27 3.90 25.38
C ALA A 762 14.40 4.26 23.89
N SER A 763 15.61 4.54 23.40
CA SER A 763 15.84 4.85 21.98
C SER A 763 15.55 3.66 21.06
N GLU A 764 15.86 2.44 21.49
CA GLU A 764 15.58 1.22 20.74
C GLU A 764 14.08 0.97 20.69
N THR A 765 13.41 1.03 21.84
CA THR A 765 11.94 0.88 21.94
C THR A 765 11.21 1.90 21.06
N MET A 766 11.58 3.18 21.10
CA MET A 766 10.96 4.21 20.27
C MET A 766 11.18 3.98 18.78
N SER A 767 12.38 3.55 18.38
CA SER A 767 12.68 3.21 16.99
C SER A 767 11.84 2.03 16.49
N LEU A 768 11.72 0.97 17.31
CA LEU A 768 10.88 -0.18 17.00
C LEU A 768 9.40 0.20 16.93
N ALA A 769 8.90 1.01 17.87
CA ALA A 769 7.53 1.49 17.87
C ALA A 769 7.21 2.36 16.64
N GLN A 770 8.13 3.25 16.23
CA GLN A 770 8.01 4.02 14.99
C GLN A 770 7.88 3.07 13.78
N ASN A 771 8.74 2.06 13.69
CA ASN A 771 8.70 1.10 12.58
C ASN A 771 7.38 0.30 12.55
N LEU A 772 6.86 -0.11 13.70
CA LEU A 772 5.57 -0.80 13.81
C LEU A 772 4.41 0.11 13.39
N PHE A 773 4.43 1.37 13.81
CA PHE A 773 3.43 2.37 13.43
C PHE A 773 3.45 2.65 11.93
N GLU A 774 4.63 2.90 11.34
CA GLU A 774 4.80 3.14 9.90
C GLU A 774 4.44 1.94 9.03
N ALA A 775 4.53 0.73 9.60
CA ALA A 775 4.11 -0.51 8.96
C ALA A 775 2.59 -0.76 9.08
N GLY A 776 1.86 0.08 9.83
CA GLY A 776 0.41 -0.07 10.04
C GLY A 776 0.03 -1.16 11.04
N LEU A 777 0.93 -1.52 11.97
CA LEU A 777 0.73 -2.62 12.92
C LEU A 777 0.26 -2.16 14.31
N ILE A 778 0.48 -0.88 14.65
CA ILE A 778 0.03 -0.27 15.91
C ILE A 778 -0.52 1.14 15.64
N THR A 779 -1.25 1.68 16.60
CA THR A 779 -1.62 3.10 16.64
C THR A 779 -0.42 3.99 16.92
N TYR A 780 -0.60 5.30 16.80
CA TYR A 780 0.45 6.28 17.02
C TYR A 780 1.09 6.14 18.41
N HIS A 781 2.38 5.86 18.42
CA HIS A 781 3.16 5.45 19.60
C HIS A 781 3.57 6.61 20.51
N ARG A 782 3.45 7.87 20.08
CA ARG A 782 3.67 9.08 20.91
C ARG A 782 2.32 9.59 21.45
N THR A 783 1.78 8.90 22.45
CA THR A 783 0.47 9.19 23.06
C THR A 783 0.57 9.18 24.58
N ASP A 784 -0.12 10.13 25.20
CA ASP A 784 -0.35 10.25 26.64
C ASP A 784 -1.76 9.80 27.05
N SER A 785 -2.54 9.24 26.10
CA SER A 785 -3.93 8.86 26.31
C SER A 785 -4.15 7.35 26.25
N HIS A 786 -4.88 6.84 27.24
CA HIS A 786 -5.39 5.45 27.27
C HIS A 786 -6.68 5.24 26.46
N ARG A 787 -7.12 6.23 25.68
CA ARG A 787 -8.38 6.14 24.93
C ARG A 787 -8.26 5.10 23.81
N VAL A 788 -9.22 4.19 23.73
CA VAL A 788 -9.36 3.23 22.63
C VAL A 788 -10.49 3.67 21.72
N SER A 789 -10.29 3.58 20.40
CA SER A 789 -11.33 3.87 19.40
C SER A 789 -12.36 2.74 19.32
N GLU A 790 -13.56 3.02 18.80
CA GLU A 790 -14.55 1.96 18.53
C GLU A 790 -14.01 0.88 17.59
N ALA A 791 -13.13 1.26 16.64
CA ALA A 791 -12.44 0.30 15.79
C ALA A 791 -11.53 -0.62 16.61
N GLY A 792 -10.75 -0.08 17.55
CA GLY A 792 -9.92 -0.88 18.46
C GLY A 792 -10.75 -1.81 19.36
N LEU A 793 -11.91 -1.36 19.84
CA LEU A 793 -12.83 -2.20 20.61
C LEU A 793 -13.41 -3.35 19.77
N ARG A 794 -13.72 -3.11 18.49
CA ARG A 794 -14.14 -4.18 17.56
C ARG A 794 -13.05 -5.20 17.33
N VAL A 795 -11.80 -4.77 17.13
CA VAL A 795 -10.65 -5.68 17.01
C VAL A 795 -10.52 -6.56 18.24
N ALA A 796 -10.60 -5.96 19.44
CA ALA A 796 -10.56 -6.71 20.69
C ALA A 796 -11.74 -7.68 20.84
N ARG A 797 -12.94 -7.31 20.39
CA ARG A 797 -14.12 -8.18 20.39
C ARG A 797 -13.94 -9.40 19.48
N VAL A 798 -13.45 -9.18 18.25
CA VAL A 798 -13.17 -10.29 17.31
C VAL A 798 -12.08 -11.22 17.84
N PHE A 799 -11.09 -10.69 18.55
CA PHE A 799 -9.98 -11.49 19.07
C PHE A 799 -10.33 -12.26 20.36
N LEU A 800 -11.04 -11.61 21.29
CA LEU A 800 -11.37 -12.18 22.61
C LEU A 800 -12.71 -12.91 22.64
N ASP A 801 -13.57 -12.66 21.65
CA ASP A 801 -14.91 -13.24 21.51
C ASP A 801 -15.72 -13.12 22.82
N GLU A 802 -16.20 -14.22 23.41
CA GLU A 802 -16.96 -14.23 24.66
C GLU A 802 -16.19 -13.66 25.86
N LYS A 803 -14.85 -13.67 25.82
CA LYS A 803 -14.00 -13.10 26.88
C LYS A 803 -13.91 -11.58 26.82
N PHE A 804 -14.45 -10.95 25.77
CA PHE A 804 -14.41 -9.50 25.63
C PHE A 804 -15.27 -8.81 26.70
N ARG A 805 -14.71 -7.74 27.27
CA ARG A 805 -15.42 -6.80 28.15
C ARG A 805 -15.11 -5.38 27.66
N PRO A 806 -16.12 -4.60 27.22
CA PRO A 806 -15.88 -3.24 26.74
C PRO A 806 -15.36 -2.36 27.87
N ARG A 807 -14.34 -1.54 27.57
CA ARG A 807 -13.77 -0.58 28.52
C ARG A 807 -13.55 0.75 27.82
N VAL A 808 -14.37 1.74 28.15
CA VAL A 808 -14.17 3.12 27.68
C VAL A 808 -13.35 3.85 28.73
N LEU A 809 -12.04 3.91 28.50
CA LEU A 809 -11.09 4.60 29.38
C LEU A 809 -10.94 6.05 28.94
N GLY A 810 -11.15 6.99 29.87
CA GLY A 810 -10.85 8.40 29.65
C GLY A 810 -9.33 8.67 29.59
N ARG A 811 -8.93 9.92 29.34
CA ARG A 811 -7.51 10.33 29.32
C ARG A 811 -6.72 9.89 30.56
N ASN A 812 -7.36 9.84 31.73
CA ASN A 812 -6.71 9.48 33.00
C ASN A 812 -6.80 7.98 33.33
N GLY A 813 -7.12 7.09 32.37
CA GLY A 813 -7.22 5.65 32.61
C GLY A 813 -8.39 5.22 33.50
N ARG A 814 -9.30 6.12 33.87
CA ARG A 814 -10.52 5.81 34.62
C ARG A 814 -11.64 5.40 33.66
N SER A 815 -12.27 4.26 33.95
CA SER A 815 -13.49 3.80 33.29
C SER A 815 -14.61 4.83 33.46
N ARG A 816 -15.18 5.33 32.36
CA ARG A 816 -16.53 5.89 32.40
C ARG A 816 -17.49 4.73 32.22
N VAL A 817 -17.98 4.19 33.33
CA VAL A 817 -19.10 3.25 33.28
C VAL A 817 -20.31 4.05 32.82
N HIS A 818 -20.66 3.98 31.54
CA HIS A 818 -22.03 4.27 31.13
C HIS A 818 -22.85 3.03 31.47
N THR A 819 -23.52 3.05 32.63
CA THR A 819 -24.69 2.21 32.85
C THR A 819 -25.81 2.80 32.01
N SER A 820 -26.01 2.27 30.81
CA SER A 820 -27.29 2.39 30.10
C SER A 820 -27.98 1.03 30.21
N HIS A 821 -29.10 1.03 30.94
CA HIS A 821 -30.12 -0.03 30.92
C HIS A 821 -30.69 -0.22 29.52
#